data_AF-A0A812NZV4-F1
#
_entry.id   AF-A0A812NZV4-F1
#
_cell.length_a   1.000
_cell.length_b   1.000
_cell.length_c   1.000
_cell.angle_alpha   90.00
_cell.angle_beta   90.00
_cell.angle_gamma   90.00
#
_symmetry.space_group_name_H-M   'P 1'
#
loop_
_entity.id
_entity.type
_entity.pdbx_description
1 polymer ?
#
loop_
_entity_poly.entity_id
_entity_poly.type
_entity_poly.pdbx_seq_one_letter_code
_entity_poly.pdbx_strand_id
1 'polypeptide(L)'
;MPLSPVQRAKRAFVSILLTLATAYGLHVDVTRESGDETVQATYRKVARSVHPDKGGSDQDAQRLNTARDAWQDARRAGQPAGRPMRRPAAAAGPLHASALTESRRACRVNATAVLLTYQSWPSGAGSATWEAFCRFVSEHIAAWAVKYWTATMEANAAGSHHLHLMLQFNTTVDVPASRFIFDGRRPNVSSHDYLGEGLCKKKLQQSIDRGMFYVWANKCGTAQLPDGRLCVACNYAPCWTAAPQTYQVLGKWPETLWKQRKLETAQYEEYLFLTRDGVLARKRNLDAVKEHEAAVAEAKVMESNKRRLRSNPEVYRSFPVVPLAQDWLATFQEDRLRYPLLVVLGASHTGKTEWASAAVEKFLIRRLLALRMVSACTAATLRREVLSAKQVDLDESTVRKVLRKHGYHWLPRAQKRKYTAKHKLERLRFAQAVLRLTKAQLREKLSFAMDGVILSVPPKNATDRHNYIAQGETHMWRRRGEAYTEGLAGQTPYLQQVPLDRVLPLWGGLSAGGFAIVTCHATRKLSAAEWCRIVRAGRLRRAIQALGPMKKHGPWKVLCDNEKFLDTAASRSAMAVEGISAWRMPASSPDLNPVEKMWAWLRRRIRQKDREDLRKRRPPIGKTAFQARVRNILASKTAQDVAARIAGGFRRTCQDVVARKGGMAKA
;
A
#
# COMPACT_ATOMS: atom_id res chain seq x y z
N MET A 1 -47.18 -8.65 -33.30
CA MET A 1 -45.84 -8.18 -33.76
C MET A 1 -44.78 -8.61 -32.74
N PRO A 2 -43.76 -9.38 -33.12
CA PRO A 2 -42.65 -9.71 -32.22
C PRO A 2 -41.87 -8.44 -31.82
N LEU A 3 -41.55 -8.28 -30.54
CA LEU A 3 -40.76 -7.15 -30.03
C LEU A 3 -39.35 -7.18 -30.62
N SER A 4 -38.83 -6.01 -31.00
CA SER A 4 -37.45 -5.89 -31.45
C SER A 4 -36.46 -6.28 -30.34
N PRO A 5 -35.24 -6.76 -30.67
CA PRO A 5 -34.21 -7.04 -29.67
C PRO A 5 -33.94 -5.85 -28.74
N VAL A 6 -33.97 -4.63 -29.28
CA VAL A 6 -33.83 -3.36 -28.52
C VAL A 6 -34.97 -3.19 -27.52
N GLN A 7 -36.21 -3.41 -27.94
CA GLN A 7 -37.39 -3.30 -27.07
C GLN A 7 -37.38 -4.35 -25.95
N ARG A 8 -36.95 -5.59 -26.23
CA ARG A 8 -36.79 -6.63 -25.21
C ARG A 8 -35.73 -6.26 -24.17
N ALA A 9 -34.56 -5.81 -24.62
CA ALA A 9 -33.49 -5.39 -23.73
C ALA A 9 -33.87 -4.16 -22.89
N LYS A 10 -34.58 -3.19 -23.48
CA LYS A 10 -35.12 -2.02 -22.78
C LYS A 10 -36.12 -2.42 -21.69
N ARG A 11 -37.04 -3.35 -21.99
CA ARG A 11 -38.02 -3.87 -21.02
C ARG A 11 -37.34 -4.57 -19.84
N ALA A 12 -36.32 -5.39 -20.10
CA ALA A 12 -35.53 -6.04 -19.05
C ALA A 12 -34.80 -5.00 -18.17
N PHE A 13 -34.20 -3.98 -18.79
CA PHE A 13 -33.50 -2.91 -18.07
C PHE A 13 -34.45 -2.09 -17.19
N VAL A 14 -35.61 -1.68 -17.71
CA VAL A 14 -36.63 -0.95 -16.95
C VAL A 14 -37.18 -1.78 -15.79
N SER A 15 -37.38 -3.09 -15.98
CA SER A 15 -37.80 -3.99 -14.89
C SER A 15 -36.79 -4.04 -13.74
N ILE A 16 -35.49 -4.10 -14.05
CA ILE A 16 -34.42 -4.05 -13.04
C ILE A 16 -34.36 -2.67 -12.36
N LEU A 17 -34.53 -1.57 -13.12
CA LEU A 17 -34.60 -0.22 -12.55
C LEU A 17 -35.73 -0.08 -11.53
N LEU A 18 -36.93 -0.57 -11.86
CA LEU A 18 -38.09 -0.52 -10.96
C LEU A 18 -37.88 -1.38 -9.72
N THR A 19 -37.37 -2.62 -9.89
CA THR A 19 -37.08 -3.54 -8.78
C THR A 19 -36.10 -2.93 -7.78
N LEU A 20 -35.00 -2.35 -8.28
CA LEU A 20 -33.97 -1.72 -7.45
C LEU A 20 -34.44 -0.38 -6.89
N ALA A 21 -35.25 0.39 -7.61
CA ALA A 21 -35.84 1.61 -7.07
C ALA A 21 -36.72 1.29 -5.85
N THR A 22 -37.58 0.27 -5.93
CA THR A 22 -38.40 -0.20 -4.81
C THR A 22 -37.55 -0.69 -3.64
N ALA A 23 -36.54 -1.54 -3.90
CA ALA A 23 -35.68 -2.09 -2.85
C ALA A 23 -34.90 -1.00 -2.07
N TYR A 24 -34.62 0.13 -2.71
CA TYR A 24 -33.86 1.25 -2.13
C TYR A 24 -34.74 2.47 -1.79
N GLY A 25 -36.06 2.31 -1.77
CA GLY A 25 -37.00 3.37 -1.38
C GLY A 25 -36.98 4.60 -2.29
N LEU A 26 -36.64 4.43 -3.57
CA LEU A 26 -36.64 5.50 -4.57
C LEU A 26 -37.96 5.53 -5.34
N HIS A 27 -38.64 6.69 -5.33
CA HIS A 27 -39.73 6.92 -6.27
C HIS A 27 -39.16 7.26 -7.65
N VAL A 28 -39.51 6.46 -8.67
CA VAL A 28 -39.13 6.67 -10.07
C VAL A 28 -40.35 6.53 -10.96
N ASP A 29 -40.54 7.47 -11.88
CA ASP A 29 -41.63 7.44 -12.85
C ASP A 29 -41.06 7.05 -14.22
N VAL A 30 -40.85 5.75 -14.38
CA VAL A 30 -40.33 5.17 -15.63
C VAL A 30 -41.15 3.95 -15.99
N THR A 31 -41.59 3.88 -17.24
CA THR A 31 -42.30 2.74 -17.80
C THR A 31 -41.49 2.16 -18.95
N ARG A 32 -41.89 0.96 -19.42
CA ARG A 32 -41.27 0.32 -20.57
C ARG A 32 -41.40 1.12 -21.87
N GLU A 33 -42.36 2.05 -21.92
CA GLU A 33 -42.62 2.92 -23.08
C GLU A 33 -41.97 4.31 -22.91
N SER A 34 -41.35 4.61 -21.77
CA SER A 34 -40.63 5.89 -21.57
C SER A 34 -39.50 6.09 -22.57
N GLY A 35 -39.25 7.34 -22.96
CA GLY A 35 -38.14 7.72 -23.84
C GLY A 35 -36.77 7.31 -23.29
N ASP A 36 -35.80 7.09 -24.18
CA ASP A 36 -34.45 6.64 -23.82
C ASP A 36 -33.75 7.59 -22.85
N GLU A 37 -34.00 8.89 -22.98
CA GLU A 37 -33.49 9.93 -22.09
C GLU A 37 -34.03 9.78 -20.66
N THR A 38 -35.33 9.53 -20.51
CA THR A 38 -35.99 9.29 -19.22
C THR A 38 -35.46 8.02 -18.55
N VAL A 39 -35.23 6.96 -19.33
CA VAL A 39 -34.64 5.71 -18.83
C VAL A 39 -33.19 5.95 -18.34
N GLN A 40 -32.38 6.71 -19.09
CA GLN A 40 -31.01 7.06 -18.69
C GLN A 40 -30.94 8.01 -17.48
N ALA A 41 -31.88 8.95 -17.36
CA ALA A 41 -31.99 9.81 -16.18
C ALA A 41 -32.36 8.99 -14.93
N THR A 42 -33.32 8.07 -15.06
CA THR A 42 -33.73 7.16 -13.98
C THR A 42 -32.59 6.24 -13.56
N TYR A 43 -31.85 5.68 -14.52
CA TYR A 43 -30.63 4.92 -14.25
C TYR A 43 -29.63 5.68 -13.40
N ARG A 44 -29.33 6.95 -13.74
CA ARG A 44 -28.41 7.79 -12.94
C ARG A 44 -28.91 8.00 -11.51
N LYS A 45 -30.23 8.06 -11.29
CA LYS A 45 -30.83 8.18 -9.96
C LYS A 45 -30.68 6.89 -9.16
N VAL A 46 -31.05 5.75 -9.74
CA VAL A 46 -30.97 4.42 -9.08
C VAL A 46 -29.53 4.02 -8.82
N ALA A 47 -28.62 4.21 -9.79
CA ALA A 47 -27.20 3.87 -9.70
C ALA A 47 -26.48 4.51 -8.50
N ARG A 48 -26.89 5.72 -8.09
CA ARG A 48 -26.31 6.39 -6.91
C ARG A 48 -26.69 5.71 -5.60
N SER A 49 -27.87 5.11 -5.51
CA SER A 49 -28.34 4.43 -4.30
C SER A 49 -27.86 2.99 -4.21
N VAL A 50 -27.75 2.28 -5.34
CA VAL A 50 -27.23 0.90 -5.37
C VAL A 50 -25.70 0.81 -5.24
N HIS A 51 -24.98 1.94 -5.27
CA HIS A 51 -23.52 1.94 -5.16
C HIS A 51 -23.06 1.52 -3.74
N PRO A 52 -22.04 0.65 -3.59
CA PRO A 52 -21.55 0.18 -2.30
C PRO A 52 -21.18 1.30 -1.32
N ASP A 53 -20.53 2.35 -1.81
CA ASP A 53 -20.16 3.53 -1.02
C ASP A 53 -21.36 4.32 -0.43
N LYS A 54 -22.58 4.04 -0.90
CA LYS A 54 -23.83 4.66 -0.43
C LYS A 54 -24.74 3.66 0.30
N GLY A 55 -24.21 2.48 0.64
CA GLY A 55 -24.92 1.45 1.39
C GLY A 55 -25.63 0.40 0.53
N GLY A 56 -25.40 0.41 -0.80
CA GLY A 56 -25.92 -0.63 -1.69
C GLY A 56 -25.05 -1.89 -1.78
N SER A 57 -25.58 -2.90 -2.45
CA SER A 57 -24.94 -4.20 -2.68
C SER A 57 -24.14 -4.21 -3.98
N ASP A 58 -22.94 -4.79 -3.96
CA ASP A 58 -22.14 -5.05 -5.17
C ASP A 58 -22.93 -5.84 -6.23
N GLN A 59 -23.77 -6.78 -5.78
CA GLN A 59 -24.59 -7.62 -6.66
C GLN A 59 -25.67 -6.81 -7.39
N ASP A 60 -26.29 -5.85 -6.71
CA ASP A 60 -27.32 -4.97 -7.30
C ASP A 60 -26.70 -3.99 -8.30
N ALA A 61 -25.55 -3.43 -7.94
CA ALA A 61 -24.79 -2.56 -8.84
C ALA A 61 -24.35 -3.30 -10.11
N GLN A 62 -23.87 -4.55 -9.98
CA GLN A 62 -23.49 -5.38 -11.11
C GLN A 62 -24.70 -5.73 -11.99
N ARG A 63 -25.80 -6.19 -11.38
CA ARG A 63 -27.05 -6.54 -12.08
C ARG A 63 -27.62 -5.34 -12.86
N LEU A 64 -27.60 -4.15 -12.28
CA LEU A 64 -28.05 -2.92 -12.94
C LEU A 64 -27.18 -2.56 -14.14
N ASN A 65 -25.85 -2.64 -14.01
CA ASN A 65 -24.91 -2.33 -15.09
C ASN A 65 -25.00 -3.35 -16.24
N THR A 66 -25.10 -4.64 -15.94
CA THR A 66 -25.26 -5.69 -16.96
C THR A 66 -26.52 -5.47 -17.81
N ALA A 67 -27.64 -5.10 -17.17
CA ALA A 67 -28.88 -4.83 -17.90
C ALA A 67 -28.81 -3.56 -18.77
N ARG A 68 -28.11 -2.51 -18.29
CA ARG A 68 -27.84 -1.30 -19.07
C ARG A 68 -27.00 -1.62 -20.30
N ASP A 69 -25.93 -2.39 -20.13
CA ASP A 69 -24.99 -2.72 -21.20
C ASP A 69 -25.67 -3.59 -22.27
N ALA A 70 -26.46 -4.59 -21.88
CA ALA A 70 -27.26 -5.38 -22.80
C ALA A 70 -28.24 -4.53 -23.64
N TRP A 71 -28.84 -3.50 -23.04
CA TRP A 71 -29.69 -2.56 -23.77
C TRP A 71 -28.88 -1.67 -24.74
N GLN A 72 -27.71 -1.18 -24.33
CA GLN A 72 -26.83 -0.40 -25.22
C GLN A 72 -26.28 -1.23 -26.38
N ASP A 73 -25.94 -2.49 -26.15
CA ASP A 73 -25.49 -3.42 -27.19
C ASP A 73 -26.59 -3.73 -28.19
N ALA A 74 -27.81 -3.98 -27.73
CA ALA A 74 -28.96 -4.14 -28.61
C ALA A 74 -29.18 -2.88 -29.47
N ARG A 75 -29.02 -1.67 -28.90
CA ARG A 75 -29.12 -0.41 -29.65
C ARG A 75 -28.05 -0.28 -30.73
N ARG A 76 -26.80 -0.67 -30.42
CA ARG A 76 -25.70 -0.67 -31.39
C ARG A 76 -25.92 -1.67 -32.52
N ALA A 77 -26.42 -2.87 -32.19
CA ALA A 77 -26.72 -3.91 -33.17
C ALA A 77 -27.89 -3.54 -34.11
N GLY A 78 -28.83 -2.72 -33.63
CA GLY A 78 -29.96 -2.23 -34.42
C GLY A 78 -29.66 -1.01 -35.30
N GLN A 79 -28.49 -0.38 -35.16
CA GLN A 79 -28.07 0.66 -36.10
C GLN A 79 -27.53 -0.02 -37.36
N PRO A 80 -28.05 0.32 -38.56
CA PRO A 80 -27.49 -0.21 -39.80
C PRO A 80 -26.00 0.12 -39.81
N ALA A 81 -25.17 -0.92 -39.90
CA ALA A 81 -23.73 -0.78 -39.98
C ALA A 81 -23.44 0.24 -41.08
N GLY A 82 -22.88 1.40 -40.70
CA GLY A 82 -22.48 2.43 -41.64
C GLY A 82 -21.70 1.77 -42.77
N ARG A 83 -22.17 1.98 -44.00
CA ARG A 83 -21.67 1.35 -45.23
C ARG A 83 -20.15 1.20 -45.17
N PRO A 84 -19.60 -0.02 -45.25
CA PRO A 84 -18.16 -0.22 -45.15
C PRO A 84 -17.48 0.60 -46.24
N MET A 85 -16.47 1.37 -45.83
CA MET A 85 -15.70 2.23 -46.72
C MET A 85 -15.15 1.36 -47.85
N ARG A 86 -15.59 1.64 -49.08
CA ARG A 86 -15.23 0.91 -50.29
C ARG A 86 -13.70 0.87 -50.39
N ARG A 87 -13.14 -0.34 -50.24
CA ARG A 87 -11.71 -0.62 -50.35
C ARG A 87 -11.24 -0.20 -51.76
N PRO A 88 -10.24 0.70 -51.92
CA PRO A 88 -9.72 1.01 -53.23
C PRO A 88 -8.98 -0.23 -53.77
N ALA A 89 -9.30 -0.62 -55.00
CA ALA A 89 -8.57 -1.64 -55.72
C ALA A 89 -7.10 -1.19 -55.89
N ALA A 90 -6.18 -2.15 -55.74
CA ALA A 90 -4.78 -1.95 -56.03
C ALA A 90 -4.61 -1.62 -57.52
N ALA A 91 -3.97 -0.49 -57.81
CA ALA A 91 -3.47 -0.15 -59.13
C ALA A 91 -2.00 0.24 -59.00
N ALA A 92 -1.15 -0.56 -59.62
CA ALA A 92 0.22 -0.20 -59.96
C ALA A 92 0.18 0.75 -61.17
N GLY A 93 1.02 1.80 -61.16
CA GLY A 93 1.24 2.68 -62.32
C GLY A 93 1.51 4.15 -61.95
N PRO A 94 2.53 4.82 -62.52
CA PRO A 94 3.04 6.10 -62.04
C PRO A 94 2.44 7.34 -62.74
N LEU A 95 2.55 8.47 -62.03
CA LEU A 95 2.52 9.88 -62.50
C LEU A 95 1.28 10.39 -63.25
N HIS A 96 0.52 11.30 -62.61
CA HIS A 96 0.33 12.68 -63.09
C HIS A 96 -0.49 13.49 -62.08
N ALA A 97 -0.03 14.72 -61.82
CA ALA A 97 -0.74 15.74 -61.06
C ALA A 97 -2.02 16.14 -61.80
N SER A 98 -3.20 15.93 -61.21
CA SER A 98 -4.42 16.59 -61.65
C SER A 98 -5.49 16.68 -60.54
N ALA A 99 -5.98 17.90 -60.34
CA ALA A 99 -7.27 18.32 -59.78
C ALA A 99 -7.83 17.57 -58.55
N LEU A 100 -7.56 18.15 -57.37
CA LEU A 100 -8.32 17.88 -56.14
C LEU A 100 -9.76 18.41 -56.30
N THR A 101 -10.71 17.49 -56.45
CA THR A 101 -12.15 17.76 -56.45
C THR A 101 -12.66 18.27 -55.09
N GLU A 102 -13.44 19.35 -55.15
CA GLU A 102 -13.82 20.31 -54.09
C GLU A 102 -14.86 19.85 -53.05
N SER A 103 -15.16 18.56 -52.86
CA SER A 103 -16.35 18.18 -52.08
C SER A 103 -16.15 18.03 -50.55
N ARG A 104 -14.93 18.10 -50.01
CA ARG A 104 -14.73 18.09 -48.54
C ARG A 104 -14.56 19.50 -48.01
N ARG A 105 -15.60 20.01 -47.33
CA ARG A 105 -15.58 21.28 -46.57
C ARG A 105 -14.22 21.44 -45.87
N ALA A 106 -13.45 22.45 -46.26
CA ALA A 106 -12.13 22.69 -45.72
C ALA A 106 -12.22 22.90 -44.21
N CYS A 107 -11.54 22.05 -43.42
CA CYS A 107 -11.46 22.23 -41.98
C CYS A 107 -10.73 23.53 -41.67
N ARG A 108 -11.35 24.40 -40.87
CA ARG A 108 -10.76 25.67 -40.40
C ARG A 108 -10.34 25.52 -38.94
N VAL A 109 -9.20 26.10 -38.60
CA VAL A 109 -8.69 26.21 -37.23
C VAL A 109 -9.14 27.57 -36.70
N ASN A 110 -10.14 27.57 -35.81
CA ASN A 110 -10.56 28.74 -35.04
C ASN A 110 -10.26 28.49 -33.55
N ALA A 111 -9.00 28.71 -33.14
CA ALA A 111 -8.53 28.37 -31.80
C ALA A 111 -7.23 29.12 -31.42
N THR A 112 -6.94 29.20 -30.12
CA THR A 112 -5.66 29.69 -29.57
C THR A 112 -4.55 28.65 -29.58
N ALA A 113 -4.90 27.38 -29.77
CA ALA A 113 -3.95 26.28 -29.85
C ALA A 113 -4.54 25.15 -30.71
N VAL A 114 -3.67 24.40 -31.38
CA VAL A 114 -4.07 23.30 -32.27
C VAL A 114 -3.04 22.17 -32.23
N LEU A 115 -3.51 20.94 -32.30
CA LEU A 115 -2.68 19.76 -32.51
C LEU A 115 -2.91 19.23 -33.92
N LEU A 116 -1.84 19.18 -34.70
CA LEU A 116 -1.80 18.75 -36.08
C LEU A 116 -1.18 17.36 -36.12
N THR A 117 -1.81 16.42 -36.82
CA THR A 117 -1.26 15.09 -37.04
C THR A 117 -1.11 14.79 -38.52
N TYR A 118 0.10 14.46 -38.95
CA TYR A 118 0.38 14.08 -40.32
C TYR A 118 0.65 12.59 -40.39
N GLN A 119 0.11 11.90 -41.39
CA GLN A 119 0.16 10.44 -41.50
C GLN A 119 0.92 10.02 -42.75
N SER A 120 1.42 8.78 -42.75
CA SER A 120 1.87 8.04 -43.95
C SER A 120 3.27 8.40 -44.48
N TRP A 121 4.30 8.24 -43.64
CA TRP A 121 5.69 8.09 -44.12
C TRP A 121 6.18 6.65 -44.01
N PRO A 122 6.89 6.14 -45.03
CA PRO A 122 7.45 4.79 -44.99
C PRO A 122 8.54 4.68 -43.92
N SER A 123 8.76 3.46 -43.40
CA SER A 123 9.67 3.16 -42.30
C SER A 123 11.10 3.65 -42.50
N GLY A 124 11.59 3.66 -43.74
CA GLY A 124 12.95 4.09 -44.11
C GLY A 124 13.15 5.61 -44.23
N ALA A 125 12.10 6.43 -44.22
CA ALA A 125 12.21 7.88 -44.43
C ALA A 125 12.43 8.69 -43.15
N GLY A 126 12.49 8.03 -41.98
CA GLY A 126 12.36 8.64 -40.65
C GLY A 126 13.23 9.88 -40.43
N SER A 127 14.55 9.73 -40.39
CA SER A 127 15.47 10.83 -40.01
C SER A 127 15.40 12.03 -40.95
N ALA A 128 15.46 11.79 -42.27
CA ALA A 128 15.40 12.86 -43.27
C ALA A 128 14.06 13.60 -43.25
N THR A 129 12.95 12.86 -43.09
CA THR A 129 11.61 13.45 -42.95
C THR A 129 11.50 14.28 -41.68
N TRP A 130 12.03 13.77 -40.56
CA TRP A 130 12.01 14.47 -39.28
C TRP A 130 12.81 15.79 -39.33
N GLU A 131 13.99 15.78 -39.91
CA GLU A 131 14.81 16.98 -40.08
C GLU A 131 14.14 18.01 -40.99
N ALA A 132 13.59 17.56 -42.14
CA ALA A 132 12.82 18.42 -43.04
C ALA A 132 11.59 19.01 -42.34
N PHE A 133 10.91 18.23 -41.49
CA PHE A 133 9.76 18.70 -40.72
C PHE A 133 10.15 19.75 -39.66
N CYS A 134 11.23 19.51 -38.92
CA CYS A 134 11.73 20.48 -37.95
C CYS A 134 12.13 21.81 -38.61
N ARG A 135 12.76 21.76 -39.79
CA ARG A 135 13.10 22.95 -40.59
C ARG A 135 11.83 23.67 -41.04
N PHE A 136 10.88 22.94 -41.61
CA PHE A 136 9.59 23.48 -42.02
C PHE A 136 8.88 24.21 -40.88
N VAL A 137 8.77 23.58 -39.69
CA VAL A 137 8.15 24.22 -38.52
C VAL A 137 8.91 25.50 -38.14
N SER A 138 10.24 25.45 -38.05
CA SER A 138 11.08 26.58 -37.63
C SER A 138 11.01 27.77 -38.59
N GLU A 139 10.90 27.53 -39.89
CA GLU A 139 10.75 28.58 -40.90
C GLU A 139 9.37 29.25 -40.87
N HIS A 140 8.34 28.53 -40.39
CA HIS A 140 6.95 29.00 -40.46
C HIS A 140 6.36 29.49 -39.13
N ILE A 141 7.00 29.22 -37.98
CA ILE A 141 6.46 29.63 -36.65
C ILE A 141 6.20 31.14 -36.56
N ALA A 142 7.04 31.99 -37.15
CA ALA A 142 6.86 33.44 -37.16
C ALA A 142 5.64 33.84 -38.00
N ALA A 143 5.54 33.31 -39.23
CA ALA A 143 4.41 33.56 -40.13
C ALA A 143 3.08 33.01 -39.60
N TRP A 144 3.11 31.97 -38.77
CA TRP A 144 1.93 31.41 -38.10
C TRP A 144 1.58 32.13 -36.79
N ALA A 145 2.37 33.13 -36.36
CA ALA A 145 2.21 33.81 -35.07
C ALA A 145 2.20 32.82 -33.89
N VAL A 146 3.06 31.80 -33.93
CA VAL A 146 3.17 30.76 -32.90
C VAL A 146 4.02 31.26 -31.74
N LYS A 147 3.45 31.14 -30.54
CA LYS A 147 4.12 31.40 -29.26
C LYS A 147 4.92 30.18 -28.79
N TYR A 148 4.25 29.04 -28.69
CA TYR A 148 4.83 27.79 -28.21
C TYR A 148 4.54 26.66 -29.17
N TRP A 149 5.50 25.74 -29.33
CA TRP A 149 5.35 24.56 -30.14
C TRP A 149 6.11 23.36 -29.57
N THR A 150 5.58 22.18 -29.88
CA THR A 150 6.23 20.89 -29.64
C THR A 150 5.89 19.97 -30.81
N ALA A 151 6.88 19.25 -31.32
CA ALA A 151 6.73 18.25 -32.36
C ALA A 151 7.27 16.90 -31.90
N THR A 152 6.68 15.81 -32.38
CA THR A 152 7.28 14.47 -32.30
C THR A 152 7.01 13.65 -33.55
N MET A 153 7.92 12.73 -33.86
CA MET A 153 7.69 11.65 -34.81
C MET A 153 7.49 10.33 -34.06
N GLU A 154 6.50 9.57 -34.51
CA GLU A 154 6.16 8.26 -33.94
C GLU A 154 6.01 7.24 -35.06
N ALA A 155 6.53 6.03 -34.83
CA ALA A 155 6.28 4.85 -35.62
C ALA A 155 5.02 4.14 -35.10
N ASN A 156 4.14 3.72 -36.02
CA ASN A 156 3.03 2.84 -35.69
C ASN A 156 3.46 1.36 -35.73
N ALA A 157 2.53 0.46 -35.42
CA ALA A 157 2.79 -0.99 -35.41
C ALA A 157 3.19 -1.57 -36.78
N ALA A 158 2.89 -0.88 -37.87
CA ALA A 158 3.31 -1.26 -39.23
C ALA A 158 4.68 -0.68 -39.62
N GLY A 159 5.34 0.04 -38.71
CA GLY A 159 6.63 0.70 -38.93
C GLY A 159 6.55 1.99 -39.74
N SER A 160 5.37 2.39 -40.24
CA SER A 160 5.20 3.71 -40.87
C SER A 160 5.19 4.81 -39.82
N HIS A 161 5.70 5.98 -40.19
CA HIS A 161 5.82 7.13 -39.30
C HIS A 161 4.64 8.09 -39.46
N HIS A 162 4.27 8.74 -38.36
CA HIS A 162 3.38 9.88 -38.29
C HIS A 162 4.01 11.00 -37.44
N LEU A 163 3.64 12.24 -37.75
CA LEU A 163 4.16 13.43 -37.09
C LEU A 163 3.04 14.09 -36.29
N HIS A 164 3.33 14.49 -35.06
CA HIS A 164 2.47 15.32 -34.25
C HIS A 164 3.11 16.68 -34.05
N LEU A 165 2.32 17.75 -34.16
CA LEU A 165 2.74 19.12 -33.92
C LEU A 165 1.68 19.85 -33.11
N MET A 166 1.99 20.17 -31.86
CA MET A 166 1.17 21.01 -30.99
C MET A 166 1.64 22.46 -31.12
N LEU A 167 0.72 23.36 -31.43
CA LEU A 167 0.96 24.79 -31.56
C LEU A 167 0.09 25.56 -30.56
N GLN A 168 0.65 26.60 -29.95
CA GLN A 168 -0.09 27.66 -29.28
C GLN A 168 0.26 28.98 -29.96
N PHE A 169 -0.76 29.73 -30.34
CA PHE A 169 -0.64 31.01 -31.03
C PHE A 169 -0.57 32.18 -30.04
N ASN A 170 -0.08 33.33 -30.50
CA ASN A 170 -0.11 34.57 -29.72
C ASN A 170 -1.54 35.05 -29.45
N THR A 171 -2.45 34.85 -30.41
CA THR A 171 -3.88 35.19 -30.34
C THR A 171 -4.71 34.07 -30.98
N THR A 172 -6.03 34.08 -30.83
CA THR A 172 -6.91 33.17 -31.59
C THR A 172 -6.74 33.41 -33.08
N VAL A 173 -6.45 32.35 -33.84
CA VAL A 173 -6.37 32.41 -35.30
C VAL A 173 -7.63 31.80 -35.92
N ASP A 174 -8.02 32.28 -37.11
CA ASP A 174 -9.04 31.66 -37.96
C ASP A 174 -8.46 31.42 -39.36
N VAL A 175 -7.86 30.25 -39.55
CA VAL A 175 -7.12 29.89 -40.77
C VAL A 175 -7.53 28.52 -41.30
N PRO A 176 -7.50 28.27 -42.61
CA PRO A 176 -7.74 26.93 -43.13
C PRO A 176 -6.60 25.98 -42.74
N ALA A 177 -6.91 24.71 -42.49
CA ALA A 177 -5.89 23.69 -42.16
C ALA A 177 -4.83 23.51 -43.27
N SER A 178 -5.12 23.96 -44.50
CA SER A 178 -4.16 24.00 -45.61
C SER A 178 -2.96 24.91 -45.34
N ARG A 179 -3.06 25.87 -44.41
CA ARG A 179 -1.94 26.73 -43.97
C ARG A 179 -0.78 25.94 -43.37
N PHE A 180 -1.05 24.71 -42.93
CA PHE A 180 -0.08 23.85 -42.26
C PHE A 180 0.29 22.61 -43.10
N ILE A 181 0.15 22.65 -44.43
CA ILE A 181 0.55 21.53 -45.30
C ILE A 181 2.06 21.34 -45.24
N PHE A 182 2.48 20.09 -45.03
CA PHE A 182 3.88 19.68 -45.06
C PHE A 182 4.05 18.55 -46.08
N ASP A 183 4.99 18.70 -47.01
CA ASP A 183 5.30 17.68 -48.02
C ASP A 183 4.03 17.16 -48.75
N GLY A 184 3.20 18.09 -49.23
CA GLY A 184 1.94 17.82 -49.91
C GLY A 184 0.83 17.21 -49.04
N ARG A 185 1.10 16.89 -47.76
CA ARG A 185 0.15 16.24 -46.86
C ARG A 185 -0.56 17.26 -45.99
N ARG A 186 -1.89 17.18 -45.98
CA ARG A 186 -2.74 17.96 -45.08
C ARG A 186 -2.74 17.32 -43.68
N PRO A 187 -2.55 18.10 -42.60
CA PRO A 187 -2.68 17.54 -41.26
C PRO A 187 -4.13 17.19 -40.96
N ASN A 188 -4.32 16.14 -40.18
CA ASN A 188 -5.55 15.88 -39.47
C ASN A 188 -5.64 16.83 -38.27
N VAL A 189 -6.76 17.55 -38.17
CA VAL A 189 -7.09 18.48 -37.10
C VAL A 189 -8.32 17.96 -36.37
N SER A 190 -8.22 17.77 -35.05
CA SER A 190 -9.33 17.29 -34.22
C SER A 190 -9.73 18.34 -33.19
N SER A 191 -11.04 18.45 -32.95
CA SER A 191 -11.62 19.27 -31.87
C SER A 191 -11.54 18.61 -30.49
N HIS A 192 -11.18 17.33 -30.43
CA HIS A 192 -11.07 16.59 -29.17
C HIS A 192 -9.70 16.80 -28.55
N ASP A 193 -9.67 16.96 -27.24
CA ASP A 193 -8.42 16.92 -26.50
C ASP A 193 -7.88 15.48 -26.46
N TYR A 194 -6.56 15.34 -26.41
CA TYR A 194 -5.91 14.05 -26.65
C TYR A 194 -6.10 12.98 -25.56
N LEU A 195 -6.61 13.37 -24.40
CA LEU A 195 -6.93 12.45 -23.30
C LEU A 195 -8.45 12.29 -23.08
N GLY A 196 -9.29 12.87 -23.94
CA GLY A 196 -10.76 12.78 -23.84
C GLY A 196 -11.38 13.55 -22.67
N GLU A 197 -10.66 14.52 -22.09
CA GLU A 197 -11.12 15.34 -20.97
C GLU A 197 -11.74 16.69 -21.39
N GLY A 198 -11.77 16.99 -22.69
CA GLY A 198 -12.09 18.29 -23.27
C GLY A 198 -11.04 19.38 -22.99
N LEU A 199 -11.16 20.49 -23.74
CA LEU A 199 -10.50 21.75 -23.38
C LEU A 199 -11.24 22.37 -22.19
N CYS A 200 -10.56 22.46 -21.03
CA CYS A 200 -11.14 23.09 -19.86
C CYS A 200 -11.14 24.61 -20.03
N LYS A 201 -12.31 25.22 -20.30
CA LYS A 201 -12.44 26.68 -20.44
C LYS A 201 -11.90 27.46 -19.23
N LYS A 202 -11.99 26.89 -18.01
CA LYS A 202 -11.50 27.51 -16.77
C LYS A 202 -9.98 27.41 -16.59
N LYS A 203 -9.34 26.42 -17.22
CA LYS A 203 -7.90 26.13 -17.10
C LYS A 203 -7.35 25.82 -18.50
N LEU A 204 -7.52 26.78 -19.41
CA LEU A 204 -7.19 26.60 -20.82
C LEU A 204 -5.70 26.30 -20.99
N GLN A 205 -4.81 27.08 -20.37
CA GLN A 205 -3.36 26.86 -20.46
C GLN A 205 -2.97 25.46 -19.98
N GLN A 206 -3.53 24.98 -18.88
CA GLN A 206 -3.28 23.62 -18.40
C GLN A 206 -3.69 22.54 -19.42
N SER A 207 -4.76 22.79 -20.19
CA SER A 207 -5.19 21.87 -21.26
C SER A 207 -4.23 21.91 -22.46
N ILE A 208 -3.66 23.10 -22.75
CA ILE A 208 -2.62 23.29 -23.77
C ILE A 208 -1.32 22.61 -23.34
N ASP A 209 -0.86 22.84 -22.11
CA ASP A 209 0.34 22.22 -21.53
C ASP A 209 0.24 20.69 -21.51
N ARG A 210 -0.96 20.15 -21.25
CA ARG A 210 -1.24 18.72 -21.37
C ARG A 210 -1.10 18.21 -22.81
N GLY A 211 -1.52 18.99 -23.80
CA GLY A 211 -1.31 18.70 -25.22
C GLY A 211 0.15 18.77 -25.63
N MET A 212 0.89 19.77 -25.15
CA MET A 212 2.33 19.89 -25.32
C MET A 212 3.05 18.68 -24.70
N PHE A 213 2.67 18.29 -23.48
CA PHE A 213 3.21 17.09 -22.83
C PHE A 213 2.90 15.81 -23.60
N TYR A 214 1.68 15.68 -24.15
CA TYR A 214 1.32 14.53 -24.98
C TYR A 214 2.27 14.39 -26.16
N VAL A 215 2.61 15.49 -26.85
CA VAL A 215 3.53 15.46 -28.00
C VAL A 215 4.98 15.28 -27.55
N TRP A 216 5.37 15.88 -26.42
CA TRP A 216 6.73 15.81 -25.91
C TRP A 216 7.11 14.43 -25.34
N ALA A 217 6.16 13.73 -24.71
CA ALA A 217 6.43 12.49 -23.99
C ALA A 217 7.01 11.38 -24.88
N ASN A 218 8.01 10.67 -24.36
CA ASN A 218 8.57 9.45 -24.92
C ASN A 218 7.53 8.33 -24.80
N LYS A 219 6.73 8.16 -25.85
CA LYS A 219 5.66 7.17 -25.91
C LYS A 219 6.15 5.90 -26.60
N CYS A 220 5.41 4.82 -26.41
CA CYS A 220 5.57 3.61 -27.20
C CYS A 220 5.43 3.99 -28.68
N GLY A 221 6.52 3.86 -29.45
CA GLY A 221 6.59 4.24 -30.86
C GLY A 221 7.27 5.58 -31.13
N THR A 222 7.63 6.41 -30.15
CA THR A 222 8.43 7.62 -30.41
C THR A 222 9.73 7.24 -31.13
N ALA A 223 9.92 7.80 -32.34
CA ALA A 223 11.05 7.46 -33.18
C ALA A 223 12.37 8.00 -32.60
N GLN A 224 13.47 7.31 -32.90
CA GLN A 224 14.81 7.69 -32.49
C GLN A 224 15.68 7.97 -33.71
N LEU A 225 16.53 8.98 -33.61
CA LEU A 225 17.60 9.23 -34.57
C LEU A 225 18.70 8.17 -34.41
N PRO A 226 19.61 8.02 -35.41
CA PRO A 226 20.71 7.05 -35.34
C PRO A 226 21.62 7.22 -34.12
N ASP A 227 21.67 8.42 -33.52
CA ASP A 227 22.44 8.73 -32.32
C ASP A 227 21.68 8.44 -31.00
N GLY A 228 20.49 7.84 -31.08
CA GLY A 228 19.63 7.51 -29.94
C GLY A 228 18.81 8.68 -29.39
N ARG A 229 18.94 9.89 -29.93
CA ARG A 229 18.08 11.01 -29.53
C ARG A 229 16.64 10.76 -30.00
N LEU A 230 15.69 11.11 -29.15
CA LEU A 230 14.27 11.06 -29.51
C LEU A 230 13.97 12.08 -30.61
N CYS A 231 13.12 11.71 -31.56
CA CYS A 231 12.55 12.63 -32.55
C CYS A 231 11.48 13.50 -31.88
N VAL A 232 11.93 14.39 -31.00
CA VAL A 232 11.14 15.38 -30.27
C VAL A 232 11.86 16.73 -30.38
N ALA A 233 11.15 17.77 -30.80
CA ALA A 233 11.68 19.13 -30.90
C ALA A 233 10.63 20.13 -30.39
N CYS A 234 11.07 21.18 -29.69
CA CYS A 234 10.15 22.13 -29.08
C CYS A 234 10.87 23.41 -28.65
N ASN A 235 10.12 24.51 -28.54
CA ASN A 235 10.55 25.71 -27.79
C ASN A 235 9.87 25.81 -26.41
N TYR A 236 8.94 24.91 -26.10
CA TYR A 236 8.17 24.87 -24.86
C TYR A 236 8.08 23.44 -24.33
N ALA A 237 8.66 23.18 -23.17
CA ALA A 237 8.86 21.81 -22.67
C ALA A 237 8.60 21.69 -21.16
N PRO A 238 8.59 20.48 -20.58
CA PRO A 238 8.47 20.31 -19.13
C PRO A 238 9.54 21.07 -18.33
N CYS A 239 9.18 21.54 -17.14
CA CYS A 239 10.04 22.33 -16.24
C CYS A 239 11.32 21.64 -15.75
N TRP A 240 11.50 20.35 -16.03
CA TRP A 240 12.73 19.61 -15.74
C TRP A 240 13.69 19.53 -16.94
N THR A 241 13.38 20.22 -18.04
CA THR A 241 14.24 20.31 -19.22
C THR A 241 14.98 21.65 -19.25
N ALA A 242 15.97 21.77 -20.15
CA ALA A 242 16.70 23.02 -20.38
C ALA A 242 16.02 23.95 -21.41
N ALA A 243 14.72 23.75 -21.72
CA ALA A 243 14.04 24.57 -22.71
C ALA A 243 13.90 26.03 -22.23
N PRO A 244 13.94 27.02 -23.13
CA PRO A 244 13.83 28.44 -22.77
C PRO A 244 12.50 28.80 -22.09
N GLN A 245 11.44 28.07 -22.44
CA GLN A 245 10.11 28.23 -21.88
C GLN A 245 9.65 26.89 -21.36
N THR A 246 9.09 26.86 -20.16
CA THR A 246 8.70 25.61 -19.53
C THR A 246 7.31 25.62 -18.91
N TYR A 247 6.73 24.42 -18.73
CA TYR A 247 5.46 24.19 -18.04
C TYR A 247 5.56 23.11 -16.97
N GLN A 248 4.69 23.19 -15.97
CA GLN A 248 4.58 22.18 -14.92
C GLN A 248 3.77 20.98 -15.44
N VAL A 249 4.34 19.78 -15.36
CA VAL A 249 3.63 18.53 -15.67
C VAL A 249 2.97 18.00 -14.40
N LEU A 250 1.66 17.76 -14.45
CA LEU A 250 0.95 17.12 -13.35
C LEU A 250 1.07 15.61 -13.42
N GLY A 251 1.24 14.93 -12.28
CA GLY A 251 1.41 13.48 -12.23
C GLY A 251 0.24 12.68 -12.81
N LYS A 252 -0.95 13.29 -12.94
CA LYS A 252 -2.11 12.70 -13.61
C LYS A 252 -1.85 12.47 -15.12
N TRP A 253 -1.07 13.32 -15.78
CA TRP A 253 -0.86 13.24 -17.23
C TRP A 253 -0.08 12.00 -17.66
N PRO A 254 1.13 11.71 -17.12
CA PRO A 254 1.83 10.46 -17.43
C PRO A 254 1.05 9.23 -16.93
N GLU A 255 0.31 9.35 -15.82
CA GLU A 255 -0.58 8.26 -15.36
C GLU A 255 -1.67 7.93 -16.38
N THR A 256 -2.29 8.93 -17.01
CA THR A 256 -3.28 8.70 -18.07
C THR A 256 -2.65 8.05 -19.30
N LEU A 257 -1.46 8.50 -19.73
CA LEU A 257 -0.78 7.89 -20.88
C LEU A 257 -0.40 6.42 -20.60
N TRP A 258 0.09 6.13 -19.40
CA TRP A 258 0.39 4.77 -18.97
C TRP A 258 -0.87 3.88 -18.93
N LYS A 259 -1.98 4.37 -18.36
CA LYS A 259 -3.27 3.66 -18.38
C LYS A 259 -3.79 3.39 -19.80
N GLN A 260 -3.50 4.28 -20.75
CA GLN A 260 -3.80 4.11 -22.18
C GLN A 260 -2.80 3.22 -22.92
N ARG A 261 -1.80 2.64 -22.23
CA ARG A 261 -0.71 1.83 -22.82
C ARG A 261 0.13 2.59 -23.85
N LYS A 262 0.25 3.91 -23.68
CA LYS A 262 1.11 4.77 -24.51
C LYS A 262 2.50 4.99 -23.91
N LEU A 263 2.70 4.62 -22.64
CA LEU A 263 4.01 4.65 -21.99
C LEU A 263 4.39 3.25 -21.52
N GLU A 264 5.67 2.92 -21.65
CA GLU A 264 6.24 1.78 -20.96
C GLU A 264 6.27 2.02 -19.44
N THR A 265 6.23 0.94 -18.68
CA THR A 265 6.25 0.97 -17.22
C THR A 265 7.51 1.67 -16.67
N ALA A 266 8.67 1.47 -17.29
CA ALA A 266 9.92 2.12 -16.90
C ALA A 266 9.86 3.64 -17.14
N GLN A 267 9.39 4.06 -18.32
CA GLN A 267 9.24 5.47 -18.67
C GLN A 267 8.21 6.18 -17.79
N TYR A 268 7.11 5.50 -17.46
CA TYR A 268 6.11 6.01 -16.51
C TYR A 268 6.71 6.21 -15.11
N GLU A 269 7.50 5.26 -14.62
CA GLU A 269 8.18 5.39 -13.32
C GLU A 269 9.13 6.59 -13.29
N GLU A 270 9.88 6.82 -14.36
CA GLU A 270 10.73 8.01 -14.50
C GLU A 270 9.91 9.31 -14.43
N TYR A 271 8.86 9.44 -15.26
CA TYR A 271 7.99 10.63 -15.26
C TYR A 271 7.28 10.85 -13.93
N LEU A 272 6.95 9.77 -13.22
CA LEU A 272 6.36 9.85 -11.90
C LEU A 272 7.27 10.56 -10.91
N PHE A 273 8.59 10.32 -10.93
CA PHE A 273 9.53 11.05 -10.08
C PHE A 273 9.77 12.49 -10.54
N LEU A 274 9.83 12.72 -11.85
CA LEU A 274 10.05 14.06 -12.41
C LEU A 274 8.88 15.01 -12.11
N THR A 275 7.64 14.52 -12.12
CA THR A 275 6.46 15.36 -11.83
C THR A 275 6.36 15.84 -10.38
N ARG A 276 6.98 15.14 -9.42
CA ARG A 276 6.97 15.41 -7.96
C ARG A 276 5.59 15.45 -7.29
N ASP A 277 4.51 15.57 -8.03
CA ASP A 277 3.13 15.55 -7.57
C ASP A 277 2.69 14.10 -7.29
N GLY A 278 2.15 13.85 -6.09
CA GLY A 278 1.49 12.59 -5.74
C GLY A 278 2.34 11.31 -5.89
N VAL A 279 3.68 11.42 -5.93
CA VAL A 279 4.64 10.34 -6.16
C VAL A 279 4.33 9.10 -5.32
N LEU A 280 4.17 9.27 -4.00
CA LEU A 280 3.93 8.15 -3.08
C LEU A 280 2.61 7.42 -3.32
N ALA A 281 1.57 8.12 -3.78
CA ALA A 281 0.28 7.49 -4.07
C ALA A 281 0.33 6.72 -5.40
N ARG A 282 0.88 7.35 -6.44
CA ARG A 282 0.97 6.76 -7.77
C ARG A 282 1.97 5.61 -7.84
N LYS A 283 3.11 5.71 -7.12
CA LYS A 283 4.08 4.61 -7.02
C LYS A 283 3.46 3.38 -6.37
N ARG A 284 2.63 3.54 -5.34
CA ARG A 284 1.88 2.41 -4.75
C ARG A 284 0.98 1.71 -5.76
N ASN A 285 0.31 2.46 -6.63
CA ASN A 285 -0.53 1.89 -7.69
C ASN A 285 0.32 1.14 -8.72
N LEU A 286 1.46 1.73 -9.12
CA LEU A 286 2.42 1.11 -10.03
C LEU A 286 2.96 -0.22 -9.46
N ASP A 287 3.41 -0.19 -8.21
CA ASP A 287 3.95 -1.37 -7.52
C ASP A 287 2.89 -2.48 -7.40
N ALA A 288 1.61 -2.13 -7.15
CA ALA A 288 0.51 -3.09 -7.12
C ALA A 288 0.23 -3.73 -8.49
N VAL A 289 0.34 -2.97 -9.59
CA VAL A 289 0.22 -3.52 -10.95
C VAL A 289 1.39 -4.45 -11.25
N LYS A 290 2.63 -4.06 -10.93
CA LYS A 290 3.81 -4.93 -11.08
C LYS A 290 3.66 -6.25 -10.29
N GLU A 291 3.17 -6.18 -9.05
CA GLU A 291 2.91 -7.36 -8.22
C GLU A 291 1.86 -8.28 -8.86
N HIS A 292 0.78 -7.71 -9.40
CA HIS A 292 -0.25 -8.49 -10.10
C HIS A 292 0.29 -9.14 -11.38
N GLU A 293 1.02 -8.40 -12.21
CA GLU A 293 1.64 -8.92 -13.44
C GLU A 293 2.63 -10.05 -13.14
N ALA A 294 3.46 -9.89 -12.08
CA ALA A 294 4.37 -10.92 -11.61
C ALA A 294 3.61 -12.18 -11.14
N ALA A 295 2.52 -12.02 -10.38
CA ALA A 295 1.69 -13.13 -9.94
C ALA A 295 1.01 -13.87 -11.11
N VAL A 296 0.55 -13.14 -12.14
CA VAL A 296 -0.02 -13.73 -13.35
C VAL A 296 1.06 -14.48 -14.15
N ALA A 297 2.27 -13.94 -14.25
CA ALA A 297 3.40 -14.59 -14.90
C ALA A 297 3.81 -15.88 -14.16
N GLU A 298 3.91 -15.83 -12.82
CA GLU A 298 4.19 -16.99 -11.98
C GLU A 298 3.10 -18.06 -12.12
N ALA A 299 1.82 -17.67 -12.13
CA ALA A 299 0.70 -18.59 -12.37
C ALA A 299 0.80 -19.29 -13.74
N LYS A 300 1.20 -18.58 -14.80
CA LYS A 300 1.44 -19.18 -16.12
C LYS A 300 2.60 -20.18 -16.08
N VAL A 301 3.68 -19.87 -15.37
CA VAL A 301 4.81 -20.79 -15.19
C VAL A 301 4.38 -22.04 -14.41
N MET A 302 3.62 -21.87 -13.32
CA MET A 302 3.08 -22.99 -12.55
C MET A 302 2.17 -23.88 -13.41
N GLU A 303 1.27 -23.30 -14.19
CA GLU A 303 0.37 -24.07 -15.05
C GLU A 303 1.13 -24.78 -16.19
N SER A 304 2.15 -24.12 -16.77
CA SER A 304 3.06 -24.74 -17.75
C SER A 304 3.83 -25.92 -17.13
N ASN A 305 4.38 -25.75 -15.93
CA ASN A 305 5.07 -26.81 -15.21
C ASN A 305 4.14 -27.97 -14.85
N LYS A 306 2.93 -27.67 -14.38
CA LYS A 306 1.90 -28.67 -14.10
C LYS A 306 1.53 -29.45 -15.35
N ARG A 307 1.38 -28.77 -16.49
CA ARG A 307 1.13 -29.41 -17.80
C ARG A 307 2.29 -30.32 -18.18
N ARG A 308 3.53 -29.83 -18.09
CA ARG A 308 4.75 -30.59 -18.40
C ARG A 308 4.94 -31.82 -17.51
N LEU A 309 4.67 -31.69 -16.21
CA LEU A 309 4.74 -32.80 -15.26
C LEU A 309 3.67 -33.85 -15.56
N ARG A 310 2.42 -33.43 -15.82
CA ARG A 310 1.32 -34.33 -16.17
C ARG A 310 1.49 -35.01 -17.52
N SER A 311 2.17 -34.38 -18.47
CA SER A 311 2.43 -34.95 -19.79
C SER A 311 3.62 -35.90 -19.84
N ASN A 312 4.42 -36.00 -18.78
CA ASN A 312 5.54 -36.93 -18.70
C ASN A 312 5.14 -38.19 -17.91
N PRO A 313 4.89 -39.33 -18.57
CA PRO A 313 4.45 -40.56 -17.91
C PRO A 313 5.53 -41.23 -17.04
N GLU A 314 6.81 -40.89 -17.21
CA GLU A 314 7.88 -41.37 -16.32
C GLU A 314 7.85 -40.67 -14.96
N VAL A 315 7.47 -39.38 -14.95
CA VAL A 315 7.43 -38.54 -13.74
C VAL A 315 6.07 -38.59 -13.06
N TYR A 316 4.98 -38.63 -13.84
CA TYR A 316 3.62 -38.72 -13.35
C TYR A 316 2.93 -39.95 -13.94
N ARG A 317 3.01 -41.07 -13.22
CA ARG A 317 2.18 -42.23 -13.51
C ARG A 317 0.81 -41.99 -12.91
N SER A 318 -0.24 -41.98 -13.74
CA SER A 318 -1.60 -42.04 -13.23
C SER A 318 -1.72 -43.25 -12.31
N PHE A 319 -2.32 -43.06 -11.14
CA PHE A 319 -2.62 -44.20 -10.27
C PHE A 319 -3.41 -45.24 -11.08
N PRO A 320 -3.02 -46.52 -11.02
CA PRO A 320 -3.80 -47.55 -11.69
C PRO A 320 -5.23 -47.44 -11.20
N VAL A 321 -6.17 -47.62 -12.13
CA VAL A 321 -7.58 -47.70 -11.79
C VAL A 321 -7.73 -48.81 -10.76
N VAL A 322 -8.30 -48.48 -9.60
CA VAL A 322 -8.66 -49.46 -8.57
C VAL A 322 -10.16 -49.71 -8.76
N PRO A 323 -10.57 -50.84 -9.36
CA PRO A 323 -11.96 -51.08 -9.73
C PRO A 323 -12.93 -50.88 -8.55
N LEU A 324 -12.57 -51.43 -7.39
CA LEU A 324 -13.34 -51.25 -6.14
C LEU A 324 -13.56 -49.78 -5.75
N ALA A 325 -12.61 -48.90 -6.05
CA ALA A 325 -12.76 -47.47 -5.78
C ALA A 325 -13.64 -46.77 -6.82
N GLN A 326 -13.61 -47.22 -8.08
CA GLN A 326 -14.51 -46.73 -9.12
C GLN A 326 -15.95 -47.19 -8.87
N ASP A 327 -16.14 -48.46 -8.52
CA ASP A 327 -17.44 -49.03 -8.18
C ASP A 327 -18.04 -48.32 -6.96
N TRP A 328 -17.23 -48.09 -5.93
CA TRP A 328 -17.63 -47.30 -4.78
C TRP A 328 -18.00 -45.86 -5.17
N LEU A 329 -17.23 -45.20 -6.04
CA LEU A 329 -17.53 -43.84 -6.50
C LEU A 329 -18.82 -43.81 -7.33
N ALA A 330 -19.09 -44.83 -8.14
CA ALA A 330 -20.32 -44.95 -8.91
C ALA A 330 -21.57 -45.02 -8.01
N THR A 331 -21.46 -45.53 -6.78
CA THR A 331 -22.58 -45.53 -5.82
C THR A 331 -23.06 -44.14 -5.42
N PHE A 332 -22.26 -43.07 -5.65
CA PHE A 332 -22.66 -41.67 -5.42
C PHE A 332 -23.49 -41.06 -6.56
N GLN A 333 -23.63 -41.76 -7.68
CA GLN A 333 -24.56 -41.35 -8.75
C GLN A 333 -26.01 -41.63 -8.39
N GLU A 334 -26.25 -42.50 -7.40
CA GLU A 334 -27.55 -42.80 -6.84
C GLU A 334 -27.73 -42.07 -5.52
N ASP A 335 -28.84 -41.34 -5.36
CA ASP A 335 -29.14 -40.66 -4.11
C ASP A 335 -29.55 -41.66 -3.03
N ARG A 336 -28.70 -41.85 -2.03
CA ARG A 336 -28.87 -42.84 -0.96
C ARG A 336 -28.84 -42.18 0.41
N LEU A 337 -29.72 -42.63 1.30
CA LEU A 337 -29.77 -42.20 2.70
C LEU A 337 -28.47 -42.49 3.48
N ARG A 338 -27.70 -43.50 3.05
CA ARG A 338 -26.41 -43.88 3.63
C ARG A 338 -25.46 -44.34 2.53
N TYR A 339 -24.26 -43.76 2.51
CA TYR A 339 -23.21 -44.16 1.58
C TYR A 339 -22.26 -45.17 2.26
N PRO A 340 -21.82 -46.22 1.55
CA PRO A 340 -20.80 -47.12 2.04
C PRO A 340 -19.48 -46.34 2.28
N LEU A 341 -18.67 -46.78 3.24
CA LEU A 341 -17.32 -46.25 3.46
C LEU A 341 -16.31 -47.18 2.79
N LEU A 342 -15.53 -46.68 1.83
CA LEU A 342 -14.40 -47.41 1.29
C LEU A 342 -13.17 -47.18 2.18
N VAL A 343 -12.71 -48.24 2.84
CA VAL A 343 -11.48 -48.23 3.64
C VAL A 343 -10.35 -48.84 2.83
N VAL A 344 -9.38 -48.03 2.44
CA VAL A 344 -8.19 -48.49 1.73
C VAL A 344 -7.10 -48.85 2.75
N LEU A 345 -6.82 -50.15 2.88
CA LEU A 345 -5.72 -50.69 3.67
C LEU A 345 -4.53 -50.95 2.75
N GLY A 346 -3.45 -50.22 2.95
CA GLY A 346 -2.17 -50.45 2.26
C GLY A 346 -1.04 -50.36 3.26
N ALA A 347 0.08 -51.04 2.97
CA ALA A 347 1.32 -50.79 3.69
C ALA A 347 1.59 -49.28 3.61
N SER A 348 1.64 -48.61 4.76
CA SER A 348 2.07 -47.22 4.82
C SER A 348 3.55 -47.19 4.43
N HIS A 349 3.85 -47.20 3.13
CA HIS A 349 5.10 -46.69 2.62
C HIS A 349 5.14 -45.22 3.02
N THR A 350 5.67 -44.96 4.22
CA THR A 350 6.23 -43.69 4.70
C THR A 350 5.78 -42.47 3.88
N GLY A 351 4.50 -42.10 3.98
CA GLY A 351 3.92 -41.11 3.05
C GLY A 351 2.95 -40.11 3.67
N LYS A 352 2.53 -40.29 4.93
CA LYS A 352 1.76 -39.26 5.68
C LYS A 352 2.55 -38.57 6.78
N THR A 353 3.85 -38.81 6.83
CA THR A 353 4.78 -37.91 7.50
C THR A 353 6.04 -37.85 6.65
N GLU A 354 6.11 -36.85 5.77
CA GLU A 354 7.38 -36.37 5.24
C GLU A 354 8.26 -35.98 6.44
N TRP A 355 9.07 -36.90 6.91
CA TRP A 355 10.21 -36.53 7.73
C TRP A 355 11.07 -35.68 6.82
N ALA A 356 11.27 -34.42 7.19
CA ALA A 356 12.26 -33.57 6.55
C ALA A 356 13.55 -34.41 6.42
N SER A 357 14.11 -34.48 5.20
CA SER A 357 15.35 -35.23 5.01
C SER A 357 16.41 -34.69 5.98
N ALA A 358 17.41 -35.51 6.34
CA ALA A 358 18.47 -35.07 7.25
C ALA A 358 19.14 -33.76 6.79
N ALA A 359 19.22 -33.55 5.47
CA ALA A 359 19.68 -32.31 4.87
C ALA A 359 18.76 -31.12 5.15
N VAL A 360 17.43 -31.29 5.05
CA VAL A 360 16.44 -30.26 5.38
C VAL A 360 16.40 -29.98 6.88
N GLU A 361 16.49 -31.00 7.75
CA GLU A 361 16.62 -30.80 9.20
C GLU A 361 17.88 -29.98 9.53
N LYS A 362 19.04 -30.33 8.96
CA LYS A 362 20.31 -29.61 9.17
C LYS A 362 20.21 -28.17 8.68
N PHE A 363 19.55 -27.92 7.54
CA PHE A 363 19.29 -26.58 7.03
C PHE A 363 18.38 -25.78 7.98
N LEU A 364 17.28 -26.38 8.45
CA LEU A 364 16.36 -25.76 9.40
C LEU A 364 17.07 -25.31 10.68
N ILE A 365 17.90 -26.17 11.27
CA ILE A 365 18.64 -25.84 12.50
C ILE A 365 19.67 -24.75 12.24
N ARG A 366 20.45 -24.84 11.15
CA ARG A 366 21.41 -23.80 10.76
C ARG A 366 20.71 -22.45 10.57
N ARG A 367 19.58 -22.45 9.87
CA ARG A 367 18.82 -21.24 9.59
C ARG A 367 18.15 -20.68 10.84
N LEU A 368 17.66 -21.53 11.74
CA LEU A 368 17.19 -21.12 13.06
C LEU A 368 18.29 -20.39 13.82
N LEU A 369 19.49 -20.99 13.91
CA LEU A 369 20.62 -20.42 14.64
C LEU A 369 21.04 -19.05 14.08
N ALA A 370 21.04 -18.89 12.75
CA ALA A 370 21.34 -17.62 12.12
C ALA A 370 20.22 -16.57 12.35
N LEU A 371 18.97 -16.93 12.05
CA LEU A 371 17.85 -15.99 12.09
C LEU A 371 17.50 -15.55 13.50
N ARG A 372 17.60 -16.43 14.51
CA ARG A 372 17.23 -16.08 15.89
C ARG A 372 18.12 -14.99 16.50
N MET A 373 19.30 -14.76 15.92
CA MET A 373 20.24 -13.72 16.30
C MET A 373 19.91 -12.36 15.69
N VAL A 374 19.15 -12.30 14.60
CA VAL A 374 18.90 -11.05 13.85
C VAL A 374 17.43 -10.67 13.77
N SER A 375 16.51 -11.63 13.93
CA SER A 375 15.06 -11.42 13.77
C SER A 375 14.22 -12.40 14.60
N ALA A 376 12.90 -12.16 14.61
CA ALA A 376 11.95 -13.10 15.20
C ALA A 376 11.85 -14.35 14.30
N CYS A 377 12.55 -15.41 14.70
CA CYS A 377 12.55 -16.69 13.98
C CYS A 377 11.43 -17.61 14.49
N THR A 378 10.44 -17.92 13.65
CA THR A 378 9.29 -18.78 13.96
C THR A 378 9.21 -19.99 13.06
N ALA A 379 8.30 -20.92 13.35
CA ALA A 379 8.08 -22.07 12.47
C ALA A 379 7.63 -21.65 11.05
N ALA A 380 6.75 -20.65 10.95
CA ALA A 380 6.34 -20.05 9.68
C ALA A 380 7.51 -19.38 8.93
N THR A 381 8.36 -18.64 9.67
CA THR A 381 9.57 -18.03 9.09
C THR A 381 10.49 -19.10 8.51
N LEU A 382 10.76 -20.16 9.28
CA LEU A 382 11.62 -21.26 8.88
C LEU A 382 11.03 -22.07 7.72
N ARG A 383 9.70 -22.28 7.69
CA ARG A 383 9.01 -22.90 6.55
C ARG A 383 9.29 -22.14 5.26
N ARG A 384 9.09 -20.81 5.25
CA ARG A 384 9.34 -19.98 4.05
C ARG A 384 10.79 -20.04 3.58
N GLU A 385 11.72 -20.08 4.51
CA GLU A 385 13.15 -20.19 4.22
C GLU A 385 13.50 -21.56 3.61
N VAL A 386 12.90 -22.64 4.10
CA VAL A 386 13.05 -23.98 3.50
C VAL A 386 12.42 -24.02 2.11
N LEU A 387 11.20 -23.50 1.95
CA LEU A 387 10.53 -23.46 0.65
C LEU A 387 11.36 -22.69 -0.37
N SER A 388 11.83 -21.49 -0.02
CA SER A 388 12.63 -20.66 -0.92
C SER A 388 14.00 -21.29 -1.26
N ALA A 389 14.71 -21.84 -0.28
CA ALA A 389 16.09 -22.31 -0.50
C ALA A 389 16.19 -23.78 -0.95
N LYS A 390 15.18 -24.60 -0.64
CA LYS A 390 15.19 -26.05 -0.90
C LYS A 390 14.03 -26.50 -1.78
N GLN A 391 13.09 -25.61 -2.12
CA GLN A 391 11.89 -25.96 -2.90
C GLN A 391 11.07 -27.09 -2.24
N VAL A 392 11.11 -27.15 -0.89
CA VAL A 392 10.35 -28.10 -0.08
C VAL A 392 9.37 -27.34 0.79
N ASP A 393 8.07 -27.58 0.62
CA ASP A 393 7.05 -26.97 1.46
C ASP A 393 6.77 -27.85 2.69
N LEU A 394 7.22 -27.42 3.86
CA LEU A 394 6.97 -28.13 5.11
C LEU A 394 5.82 -27.51 5.88
N ASP A 395 4.93 -28.33 6.44
CA ASP A 395 3.99 -27.86 7.45
C ASP A 395 4.70 -27.26 8.68
N GLU A 396 4.12 -26.21 9.26
CA GLU A 396 4.64 -25.62 10.50
C GLU A 396 4.67 -26.61 11.66
N SER A 397 3.77 -27.61 11.64
CA SER A 397 3.77 -28.70 12.63
C SER A 397 5.02 -29.58 12.47
N THR A 398 5.43 -29.89 11.24
CA THR A 398 6.65 -30.63 10.90
C THR A 398 7.89 -29.86 11.32
N VAL A 399 7.98 -28.57 10.99
CA VAL A 399 9.07 -27.70 11.47
C VAL A 399 9.18 -27.74 12.99
N ARG A 400 8.05 -27.62 13.73
CA ARG A 400 8.03 -27.71 15.19
C ARG A 400 8.47 -29.07 15.74
N LYS A 401 8.15 -30.17 15.05
CA LYS A 401 8.60 -31.52 15.44
C LYS A 401 10.11 -31.65 15.26
N VAL A 402 10.65 -31.21 14.12
CA VAL A 402 12.11 -31.16 13.87
C VAL A 402 12.82 -30.34 14.93
N LEU A 403 12.34 -29.12 15.22
CA LEU A 403 12.97 -28.28 16.25
C LEU A 403 12.99 -28.95 17.63
N ARG A 404 11.89 -29.58 18.04
CA ARG A 404 11.79 -30.32 19.32
C ARG A 404 12.73 -31.54 19.36
N LYS A 405 12.83 -32.29 18.26
CA LYS A 405 13.77 -33.41 18.10
C LYS A 405 15.21 -32.98 18.34
N HIS A 406 15.57 -31.76 17.96
CA HIS A 406 16.90 -31.16 18.17
C HIS A 406 17.07 -30.37 19.48
N GLY A 407 16.12 -30.52 20.42
CA GLY A 407 16.14 -29.92 21.77
C GLY A 407 15.70 -28.46 21.83
N TYR A 408 15.18 -27.88 20.74
CA TYR A 408 14.70 -26.51 20.72
C TYR A 408 13.22 -26.44 21.12
N HIS A 409 12.94 -25.54 22.06
CA HIS A 409 11.60 -25.28 22.56
C HIS A 409 11.23 -23.83 22.33
N TRP A 410 9.93 -23.56 22.15
CA TRP A 410 9.40 -22.21 22.11
C TRP A 410 9.30 -21.67 23.54
N LEU A 411 10.36 -21.00 24.00
CA LEU A 411 10.51 -20.55 25.38
C LEU A 411 10.54 -19.02 25.47
N PRO A 412 10.22 -18.43 26.63
CA PRO A 412 10.36 -17.00 26.83
C PRO A 412 11.79 -16.52 26.50
N ARG A 413 11.88 -15.40 25.78
CA ARG A 413 13.15 -14.71 25.51
C ARG A 413 13.78 -14.28 26.82
N ALA A 414 15.09 -14.44 26.93
CA ALA A 414 15.82 -13.97 28.09
C ALA A 414 16.12 -12.48 27.97
N GLN A 415 15.23 -11.66 28.53
CA GLN A 415 15.44 -10.21 28.60
C GLN A 415 16.40 -9.78 29.72
N LYS A 416 17.02 -10.74 30.42
CA LYS A 416 17.79 -10.46 31.63
C LYS A 416 19.13 -9.83 31.27
N ARG A 417 19.28 -8.54 31.56
CA ARG A 417 20.57 -7.85 31.49
C ARG A 417 21.53 -8.43 32.55
N LYS A 418 22.79 -8.66 32.18
CA LYS A 418 23.85 -8.92 33.17
C LYS A 418 24.17 -7.60 33.88
N TYR A 419 24.11 -7.59 35.20
CA TYR A 419 24.49 -6.42 36.01
C TYR A 419 25.92 -6.57 36.49
N THR A 420 26.74 -5.53 36.29
CA THR A 420 28.03 -5.40 36.96
C THR A 420 27.82 -5.28 38.47
N ALA A 421 28.86 -5.57 39.26
CA ALA A 421 28.80 -5.40 40.71
C ALA A 421 28.41 -3.96 41.10
N LYS A 422 28.95 -2.96 40.39
CA LYS A 422 28.59 -1.55 40.53
C LYS A 422 27.09 -1.30 40.33
N HIS A 423 26.51 -1.79 39.23
CA HIS A 423 25.07 -1.63 38.98
C HIS A 423 24.22 -2.32 40.05
N LYS A 424 24.60 -3.51 40.52
CA LYS A 424 23.90 -4.19 41.62
C LYS A 424 23.91 -3.35 42.90
N LEU A 425 25.05 -2.76 43.25
CA LEU A 425 25.18 -1.91 44.43
C LEU A 425 24.32 -0.65 44.33
N GLU A 426 24.32 0.04 43.18
CA GLU A 426 23.45 1.20 42.94
C GLU A 426 21.96 0.85 43.03
N ARG A 427 21.57 -0.29 42.45
CA ARG A 427 20.21 -0.86 42.56
C ARG A 427 19.82 -1.16 44.00
N LEU A 428 20.71 -1.78 44.75
CA LEU A 428 20.50 -2.11 46.15
C LEU A 428 20.31 -0.84 47.00
N ARG A 429 21.19 0.15 46.84
CA ARG A 429 21.09 1.44 47.55
C ARG A 429 19.78 2.16 47.25
N PHE A 430 19.39 2.23 45.98
CA PHE A 430 18.12 2.83 45.58
C PHE A 430 16.92 2.11 46.21
N ALA A 431 16.87 0.78 46.11
CA ALA A 431 15.79 -0.02 46.67
C ALA A 431 15.68 0.13 48.20
N GLN A 432 16.81 0.10 48.91
CA GLN A 432 16.85 0.35 50.36
C GLN A 432 16.35 1.76 50.70
N ALA A 433 16.75 2.78 49.95
CA ALA A 433 16.28 4.15 50.16
C ALA A 433 14.77 4.29 49.95
N VAL A 434 14.18 3.59 48.97
CA VAL A 434 12.72 3.53 48.78
C VAL A 434 12.03 2.83 49.95
N LEU A 435 12.60 1.73 50.45
CA LEU A 435 11.99 0.96 51.54
C LEU A 435 12.02 1.67 52.89
N ARG A 436 13.01 2.57 53.12
CA ARG A 436 13.06 3.44 54.30
C ARG A 436 11.89 4.44 54.38
N LEU A 437 11.28 4.78 53.24
CA LEU A 437 10.09 5.64 53.24
C LEU A 437 8.89 4.86 53.76
N THR A 438 7.97 5.50 54.49
CA THR A 438 6.66 4.91 54.77
C THR A 438 5.82 4.84 53.49
N LYS A 439 4.67 4.13 53.52
CA LYS A 439 3.75 4.11 52.38
C LYS A 439 3.24 5.51 52.03
N ALA A 440 2.93 6.34 53.03
CA ALA A 440 2.50 7.72 52.85
C ALA A 440 3.61 8.59 52.25
N GLN A 441 4.82 8.54 52.82
CA GLN A 441 5.98 9.28 52.31
C GLN A 441 6.34 8.86 50.88
N LEU A 442 6.26 7.56 50.55
CA LEU A 442 6.48 7.09 49.19
C LEU A 442 5.39 7.57 48.24
N ARG A 443 4.12 7.60 48.65
CA ARG A 443 3.02 8.13 47.83
C ARG A 443 3.18 9.64 47.57
N GLU A 444 3.64 10.38 48.57
CA GLU A 444 3.94 11.80 48.42
C GLU A 444 5.13 12.02 47.49
N LYS A 445 6.22 11.25 47.68
CA LYS A 445 7.44 11.35 46.87
C LYS A 445 7.18 10.89 45.43
N LEU A 446 6.61 9.71 45.21
CA LEU A 446 6.33 9.18 43.87
C LEU A 446 5.05 9.78 43.27
N SER A 447 5.14 11.04 42.83
CA SER A 447 3.99 11.71 42.22
C SER A 447 3.64 11.10 40.85
N PHE A 448 4.64 10.62 40.11
CA PHE A 448 4.48 10.06 38.76
C PHE A 448 5.67 9.16 38.41
N ALA A 449 5.44 8.01 37.80
CA ALA A 449 6.48 7.17 37.20
C ALA A 449 6.28 7.14 35.69
N MET A 450 7.25 7.64 34.90
CA MET A 450 7.11 7.81 33.45
C MET A 450 8.26 7.22 32.65
N ASP A 451 7.98 6.92 31.38
CA ASP A 451 8.96 6.51 30.39
C ASP A 451 8.38 6.72 28.97
N GLY A 452 9.25 6.61 27.97
CA GLY A 452 8.90 6.52 26.57
C GLY A 452 8.64 5.07 26.13
N VAL A 453 7.67 4.87 25.24
CA VAL A 453 7.42 3.60 24.57
C VAL A 453 7.22 3.79 23.08
N ILE A 454 7.79 2.88 22.29
CA ILE A 454 7.50 2.76 20.86
C ILE A 454 6.54 1.59 20.68
N LEU A 455 5.30 1.89 20.29
CA LEU A 455 4.30 0.88 19.95
C LEU A 455 4.34 0.62 18.43
N SER A 456 4.28 -0.64 18.03
CA SER A 456 4.26 -1.01 16.61
C SER A 456 2.84 -1.10 16.10
N VAL A 457 2.58 -0.54 14.91
CA VAL A 457 1.32 -0.66 14.19
C VAL A 457 1.33 -1.99 13.40
N PRO A 458 0.24 -2.78 13.46
CA PRO A 458 0.12 -4.00 12.67
C PRO A 458 0.39 -3.76 11.17
N PRO A 459 1.07 -4.70 10.46
CA PRO A 459 1.23 -4.65 9.01
C PRO A 459 -0.11 -4.56 8.27
N LYS A 460 -0.09 -4.01 7.06
CA LYS A 460 -1.27 -4.00 6.16
C LYS A 460 -1.50 -5.34 5.49
N ASN A 461 -0.43 -6.01 5.06
CA ASN A 461 -0.50 -7.34 4.46
C ASN A 461 -1.12 -8.34 5.46
N ALA A 462 -2.10 -9.13 5.01
CA ALA A 462 -2.88 -10.03 5.87
C ALA A 462 -2.00 -11.11 6.53
N THR A 463 -1.07 -11.70 5.78
CA THR A 463 -0.14 -12.73 6.25
C THR A 463 0.81 -12.16 7.28
N ASP A 464 1.41 -11.00 7.01
CA ASP A 464 2.31 -10.34 7.96
C ASP A 464 1.57 -9.88 9.21
N ARG A 465 0.33 -9.41 9.06
CA ARG A 465 -0.52 -9.05 10.20
C ARG A 465 -0.84 -10.26 11.06
N HIS A 466 -1.18 -11.39 10.44
CA HIS A 466 -1.38 -12.65 11.16
C HIS A 466 -0.13 -13.06 11.93
N ASN A 467 1.03 -13.01 11.28
CA ASN A 467 2.33 -13.30 11.92
C ASN A 467 2.62 -12.34 13.08
N TYR A 468 2.49 -11.03 12.86
CA TYR A 468 2.67 -10.00 13.88
C TYR A 468 1.80 -10.23 15.13
N ILE A 469 0.55 -10.64 14.93
CA ILE A 469 -0.43 -10.83 16.01
C ILE A 469 -0.25 -12.18 16.73
N ALA A 470 0.12 -13.22 15.98
CA ALA A 470 0.43 -14.53 16.52
C ALA A 470 1.72 -14.49 17.36
N GLN A 471 2.70 -13.73 16.91
CA GLN A 471 4.08 -13.77 17.42
C GLN A 471 4.31 -12.60 18.37
N GLY A 472 3.96 -12.78 19.64
CA GLY A 472 4.52 -11.91 20.67
C GLY A 472 6.04 -12.04 20.71
N GLU A 473 6.77 -10.93 20.69
CA GLU A 473 8.25 -10.87 20.87
C GLU A 473 8.76 -11.50 22.18
N THR A 474 7.84 -11.98 23.01
CA THR A 474 8.08 -12.64 24.29
C THR A 474 8.78 -14.00 24.20
N HIS A 475 8.75 -14.71 23.06
CA HIS A 475 9.24 -16.09 22.95
C HIS A 475 10.20 -16.27 21.77
N MET A 476 11.05 -17.30 21.84
CA MET A 476 11.91 -17.74 20.75
C MET A 476 12.21 -19.23 20.84
N TRP A 477 12.61 -19.83 19.72
CA TRP A 477 13.18 -21.18 19.69
C TRP A 477 14.59 -21.18 20.30
N ARG A 478 14.72 -21.81 21.47
CA ARG A 478 15.99 -22.00 22.17
C ARG A 478 15.98 -23.29 22.98
N ARG A 479 17.17 -23.81 23.32
CA ARG A 479 17.30 -24.92 24.26
C ARG A 479 17.02 -24.45 25.69
N ARG A 480 16.72 -25.39 26.59
CA ARG A 480 16.74 -25.11 28.03
C ARG A 480 18.18 -24.76 28.44
N GLY A 481 18.38 -23.80 29.33
CA GLY A 481 19.72 -23.29 29.71
C GLY A 481 20.30 -22.19 28.80
N GLU A 482 19.95 -22.16 27.49
CA GLU A 482 20.40 -21.12 26.54
C GLU A 482 19.93 -19.69 26.88
N ALA A 483 19.09 -19.51 27.90
CA ALA A 483 18.64 -18.19 28.33
C ALA A 483 19.80 -17.26 28.77
N TYR A 484 20.93 -17.81 29.19
CA TYR A 484 22.03 -17.04 29.77
C TYR A 484 23.25 -16.91 28.86
N THR A 485 23.23 -17.54 27.67
CA THR A 485 24.31 -17.40 26.69
C THR A 485 24.35 -15.98 26.16
N GLU A 486 25.53 -15.40 26.03
CA GLU A 486 25.73 -13.98 25.70
C GLU A 486 25.03 -13.55 24.39
N GLY A 487 24.99 -14.42 23.37
CA GLY A 487 24.29 -14.15 22.12
C GLY A 487 22.76 -14.13 22.20
N LEU A 488 22.16 -14.69 23.26
CA LEU A 488 20.70 -14.79 23.44
C LEU A 488 20.20 -14.04 24.69
N ALA A 489 21.11 -13.65 25.57
CA ALA A 489 20.85 -12.92 26.79
C ALA A 489 21.10 -11.43 26.57
N GLY A 490 20.04 -10.61 26.59
CA GLY A 490 20.20 -9.16 26.55
C GLY A 490 19.29 -8.44 25.58
N GLN A 491 19.71 -7.22 25.19
CA GLN A 491 18.94 -6.31 24.35
C GLN A 491 18.64 -6.95 23.00
N THR A 492 17.43 -6.71 22.51
CA THR A 492 16.94 -7.25 21.26
C THR A 492 17.88 -6.84 20.10
N PRO A 493 18.55 -7.78 19.42
CA PRO A 493 19.49 -7.48 18.33
C PRO A 493 18.80 -7.10 17.02
N TYR A 494 17.49 -6.75 17.06
CA TYR A 494 16.73 -6.40 15.87
C TYR A 494 17.21 -5.06 15.31
N LEU A 495 18.23 -5.11 14.45
CA LEU A 495 18.71 -3.99 13.64
C LEU A 495 17.62 -3.44 12.71
N GLN A 496 16.67 -4.29 12.29
CA GLN A 496 15.50 -3.85 11.53
C GLN A 496 14.47 -3.21 12.46
N GLN A 497 14.66 -1.91 12.71
CA GLN A 497 13.65 -1.10 13.38
C GLN A 497 12.37 -1.08 12.54
N VAL A 498 11.22 -1.37 13.17
CA VAL A 498 9.89 -1.24 12.53
C VAL A 498 9.78 0.13 11.87
N PRO A 499 9.49 0.26 10.56
CA PRO A 499 9.48 1.54 9.83
C PRO A 499 8.74 2.69 10.56
N LEU A 500 9.18 3.94 10.35
CA LEU A 500 8.69 5.10 11.13
C LEU A 500 7.18 5.35 10.97
N ASP A 501 6.65 5.07 9.78
CA ASP A 501 5.21 5.11 9.46
C ASP A 501 4.41 4.03 10.21
N ARG A 502 5.08 2.98 10.70
CA ARG A 502 4.53 1.86 11.45
C ARG A 502 4.83 1.89 12.94
N VAL A 503 5.27 3.02 13.49
CA VAL A 503 5.43 3.19 14.93
C VAL A 503 4.60 4.35 15.48
N LEU A 504 4.16 4.17 16.72
CA LEU A 504 3.56 5.20 17.56
C LEU A 504 4.45 5.41 18.81
N PRO A 505 5.36 6.38 18.75
CA PRO A 505 6.14 6.85 19.90
C PRO A 505 5.23 7.62 20.88
N LEU A 506 5.26 7.23 22.15
CA LEU A 506 4.39 7.70 23.21
C LEU A 506 5.20 7.91 24.49
N TRP A 507 4.96 9.02 25.17
CA TRP A 507 5.40 9.25 26.55
C TRP A 507 4.19 9.29 27.46
N GLY A 508 4.28 8.57 28.58
CA GLY A 508 3.22 8.53 29.58
C GLY A 508 3.74 7.96 30.89
N GLY A 509 2.89 7.97 31.91
CA GLY A 509 3.27 7.53 33.23
C GLY A 509 2.09 7.17 34.10
N LEU A 510 2.39 6.61 35.25
CA LEU A 510 1.41 6.13 36.20
C LEU A 510 1.68 6.61 37.62
N SER A 511 0.64 6.58 38.44
CA SER A 511 0.70 6.77 39.88
C SER A 511 -0.38 5.90 40.54
N ALA A 512 -0.58 6.04 41.86
CA ALA A 512 -1.68 5.39 42.55
C ALA A 512 -3.07 5.83 42.03
N GLY A 513 -3.17 6.98 41.35
CA GLY A 513 -4.41 7.47 40.75
C GLY A 513 -4.68 6.97 39.32
N GLY A 514 -3.79 6.16 38.74
CA GLY A 514 -4.00 5.56 37.43
C GLY A 514 -2.89 5.87 36.43
N PHE A 515 -3.24 6.11 35.17
CA PHE A 515 -2.31 6.32 34.04
C PHE A 515 -2.67 7.58 33.23
N ALA A 516 -1.66 8.37 32.87
CA ALA A 516 -1.80 9.55 32.02
C ALA A 516 -0.78 9.58 30.87
N ILE A 517 -1.22 10.02 29.70
CA ILE A 517 -0.37 10.28 28.54
C ILE A 517 0.21 11.69 28.66
N VAL A 518 1.52 11.84 28.48
CA VAL A 518 2.19 13.14 28.39
C VAL A 518 2.19 13.63 26.94
N THR A 519 2.63 12.78 25.99
CA THR A 519 2.63 13.16 24.57
C THR A 519 2.69 11.94 23.64
N CYS A 520 2.21 12.12 22.40
CA CYS A 520 2.61 11.29 21.26
C CYS A 520 3.49 12.15 20.36
N HIS A 521 4.54 11.59 19.76
CA HIS A 521 5.47 12.35 18.91
C HIS A 521 5.77 11.65 17.58
N ALA A 522 6.24 12.41 16.60
CA ALA A 522 6.39 11.94 15.22
C ALA A 522 7.68 11.13 15.00
N THR A 523 8.73 11.45 15.74
CA THR A 523 10.07 10.85 15.69
C THR A 523 10.19 9.67 16.66
N ARG A 524 11.16 8.76 16.49
CA ARG A 524 11.31 7.63 17.44
C ARG A 524 11.74 8.04 18.85
N LYS A 525 12.52 9.12 18.94
CA LYS A 525 13.09 9.63 20.19
C LYS A 525 12.75 11.11 20.32
N LEU A 526 12.46 11.54 21.54
CA LEU A 526 12.33 12.95 21.85
C LEU A 526 13.72 13.59 21.93
N SER A 527 13.86 14.76 21.34
CA SER A 527 14.97 15.67 21.62
C SER A 527 14.73 16.46 22.91
N ALA A 528 15.80 17.02 23.47
CA ALA A 528 15.69 17.93 24.62
C ALA A 528 14.81 19.15 24.30
N ALA A 529 14.94 19.72 23.10
CA ALA A 529 14.14 20.86 22.67
C ALA A 529 12.63 20.53 22.59
N GLU A 530 12.27 19.37 22.02
CA GLU A 530 10.89 18.91 21.98
C GLU A 530 10.34 18.67 23.38
N TRP A 531 11.12 18.03 24.25
CA TRP A 531 10.75 17.80 25.65
C TRP A 531 10.49 19.10 26.40
N CYS A 532 11.40 20.07 26.32
CA CYS A 532 11.23 21.40 26.93
C CYS A 532 9.93 22.07 26.46
N ARG A 533 9.61 22.00 25.16
CA ARG A 533 8.36 22.55 24.61
C ARG A 533 7.13 21.83 25.19
N ILE A 534 7.17 20.51 25.32
CA ILE A 534 6.08 19.71 25.91
C ILE A 534 5.84 20.11 27.38
N VAL A 535 6.92 20.24 28.16
CA VAL A 535 6.86 20.60 29.58
C VAL A 535 6.32 22.02 29.76
N ARG A 536 6.90 23.01 29.04
CA ARG A 536 6.46 24.42 29.08
C ARG A 536 5.02 24.63 28.59
N ALA A 537 4.52 23.75 27.72
CA ALA A 537 3.11 23.73 27.33
C ALA A 537 2.18 23.16 28.42
N GLY A 538 2.70 22.87 29.62
CA GLY A 538 1.98 22.34 30.77
C GLY A 538 1.53 20.88 30.61
N ARG A 539 2.00 20.14 29.61
CA ARG A 539 1.49 18.78 29.34
C ARG A 539 1.87 17.79 30.45
N LEU A 540 3.11 17.85 30.93
CA LEU A 540 3.56 17.00 32.04
C LEU A 540 2.81 17.33 33.33
N ARG A 541 2.68 18.63 33.65
CA ARG A 541 1.89 19.11 34.79
C ARG A 541 0.44 18.62 34.76
N ARG A 542 -0.25 18.79 33.63
CA ARG A 542 -1.62 18.29 33.46
C ARG A 542 -1.72 16.77 33.62
N ALA A 543 -0.76 16.01 33.08
CA ALA A 543 -0.73 14.56 33.23
C ALA A 543 -0.56 14.13 34.69
N ILE A 544 0.28 14.81 35.47
CA ILE A 544 0.44 14.54 36.91
C ILE A 544 -0.85 14.89 37.65
N GLN A 545 -1.42 16.09 37.43
CA GLN A 545 -2.63 16.55 38.11
C GLN A 545 -3.85 15.66 37.84
N ALA A 546 -3.98 15.13 36.62
CA ALA A 546 -5.05 14.22 36.24
C ALA A 546 -5.07 12.92 37.07
N LEU A 547 -3.96 12.57 37.73
CA LEU A 547 -3.85 11.38 38.57
C LEU A 547 -4.02 11.67 40.07
N GLY A 548 -4.50 12.87 40.46
CA GLY A 548 -4.78 13.20 41.85
C GLY A 548 -3.55 13.05 42.77
N PRO A 549 -2.45 13.77 42.52
CA PRO A 549 -1.25 13.70 43.36
C PRO A 549 -1.56 14.19 44.78
N MET A 550 -0.81 13.71 45.78
CA MET A 550 -0.96 14.17 47.19
C MET A 550 -0.83 15.68 47.31
N LYS A 551 0.13 16.27 46.58
CA LYS A 551 0.29 17.72 46.47
C LYS A 551 -0.38 18.22 45.19
N LYS A 552 -1.51 18.90 45.31
CA LYS A 552 -2.33 19.36 44.17
C LYS A 552 -1.59 20.33 43.23
N HIS A 553 -0.67 21.12 43.77
CA HIS A 553 0.07 22.17 43.05
C HIS A 553 1.59 21.96 43.02
N GLY A 554 2.07 20.79 43.46
CA GLY A 554 3.50 20.49 43.57
C GLY A 554 4.11 20.92 44.91
N PRO A 555 5.45 20.84 45.05
CA PRO A 555 6.37 20.27 44.07
C PRO A 555 6.17 18.77 43.89
N TRP A 556 6.43 18.27 42.69
CA TRP A 556 6.30 16.86 42.33
C TRP A 556 7.65 16.21 42.08
N LYS A 557 7.78 14.93 42.45
CA LYS A 557 8.93 14.11 42.02
C LYS A 557 8.45 13.07 41.01
N VAL A 558 9.13 13.04 39.87
CA VAL A 558 8.80 12.16 38.75
C VAL A 558 9.90 11.11 38.61
N LEU A 559 9.57 9.86 38.87
CA LEU A 559 10.48 8.74 38.61
C LEU A 559 10.56 8.51 37.10
N CYS A 560 11.76 8.59 36.55
CA CYS A 560 12.02 8.33 35.13
C CYS A 560 13.36 7.62 34.97
N ASP A 561 13.59 7.08 33.78
CA ASP A 561 14.89 6.54 33.43
C ASP A 561 15.94 7.66 33.23
N ASN A 562 17.16 7.25 32.89
CA ASN A 562 18.30 8.17 32.73
C ASN A 562 18.51 8.56 31.26
N GLU A 563 17.43 8.83 30.52
CA GLU A 563 17.53 9.34 29.16
C GLU A 563 18.29 10.68 29.15
N LYS A 564 19.35 10.75 28.32
CA LYS A 564 20.29 11.89 28.33
C LYS A 564 19.61 13.24 28.10
N PHE A 565 18.51 13.28 27.35
CA PHE A 565 17.81 14.53 27.07
C PHE A 565 17.08 15.10 28.30
N LEU A 566 16.68 14.26 29.27
CA LEU A 566 16.11 14.70 30.55
C LEU A 566 17.16 15.38 31.44
N ASP A 567 18.44 15.11 31.17
CA ASP A 567 19.58 15.57 31.95
C ASP A 567 20.24 16.84 31.42
N THR A 568 19.67 17.46 30.39
CA THR A 568 20.15 18.76 29.94
C THR A 568 19.75 19.85 30.93
N ALA A 569 20.55 20.91 31.02
CA ALA A 569 20.21 22.06 31.87
C ALA A 569 18.85 22.67 31.48
N ALA A 570 18.56 22.72 30.18
CA ALA A 570 17.30 23.19 29.64
C ALA A 570 16.10 22.34 30.12
N SER A 571 16.20 21.01 30.05
CA SER A 571 15.13 20.12 30.52
C SER A 571 14.90 20.24 32.02
N ARG A 572 15.97 20.31 32.83
CA ARG A 572 15.85 20.52 34.28
C ARG A 572 15.20 21.86 34.61
N SER A 573 15.62 22.93 33.95
CA SER A 573 15.03 24.27 34.13
C SER A 573 13.55 24.28 33.74
N ALA A 574 13.20 23.71 32.59
CA ALA A 574 11.80 23.63 32.15
C ALA A 574 10.92 22.84 33.14
N MET A 575 11.41 21.73 33.69
CA MET A 575 10.69 20.98 34.73
C MET A 575 10.60 21.76 36.04
N ALA A 576 11.66 22.44 36.46
CA ALA A 576 11.69 23.22 37.70
C ALA A 576 10.68 24.37 37.70
N VAL A 577 10.52 25.07 36.57
CA VAL A 577 9.48 26.12 36.38
C VAL A 577 8.07 25.58 36.63
N GLU A 578 7.81 24.32 36.28
CA GLU A 578 6.53 23.66 36.52
C GLU A 578 6.44 23.01 37.92
N GLY A 579 7.41 23.23 38.81
CA GLY A 579 7.48 22.61 40.14
C GLY A 579 7.78 21.10 40.10
N ILE A 580 8.43 20.62 39.03
CA ILE A 580 8.71 19.21 38.80
C ILE A 580 10.20 18.94 38.94
N SER A 581 10.57 17.86 39.65
CA SER A 581 11.95 17.39 39.71
C SER A 581 12.05 15.90 39.40
N ALA A 582 13.04 15.52 38.60
CA ALA A 582 13.28 14.12 38.26
C ALA A 582 13.81 13.36 39.48
N TRP A 583 13.22 12.19 39.75
CA TRP A 583 13.73 11.20 40.68
C TRP A 583 14.40 10.10 39.85
N ARG A 584 15.74 10.08 39.87
CA ARG A 584 16.50 9.17 39.00
C ARG A 584 16.54 7.76 39.56
N MET A 585 16.51 6.79 38.65
CA MET A 585 16.74 5.39 38.96
C MET A 585 18.16 4.95 38.56
N PRO A 586 18.67 3.84 39.12
CA PRO A 586 19.94 3.25 38.70
C PRO A 586 19.93 2.86 37.22
N ALA A 587 21.09 2.95 36.57
CA ALA A 587 21.21 2.60 35.15
C ALA A 587 20.74 1.16 34.88
N SER A 588 20.21 0.92 33.67
CA SER A 588 19.76 -0.40 33.22
C SER A 588 18.72 -1.09 34.11
N SER A 589 17.85 -0.33 34.79
CA SER A 589 16.90 -0.86 35.78
C SER A 589 15.42 -0.71 35.39
N PRO A 590 14.98 -1.23 34.23
CA PRO A 590 13.59 -1.09 33.78
C PRO A 590 12.60 -1.79 34.73
N ASP A 591 13.02 -2.81 35.45
CA ASP A 591 12.19 -3.49 36.46
C ASP A 591 11.88 -2.59 37.67
N LEU A 592 12.74 -1.60 37.96
CA LEU A 592 12.51 -0.56 38.96
C LEU A 592 11.70 0.63 38.43
N ASN A 593 11.29 0.63 37.15
CA ASN A 593 10.34 1.59 36.62
C ASN A 593 8.94 0.96 36.53
N PRO A 594 7.98 1.30 37.41
CA PRO A 594 6.64 0.72 37.39
C PRO A 594 5.94 0.82 36.02
N VAL A 595 6.19 1.89 35.26
CA VAL A 595 5.53 2.11 33.96
C VAL A 595 5.87 1.04 32.92
N GLU A 596 7.00 0.35 33.04
CA GLU A 596 7.37 -0.75 32.14
C GLU A 596 6.38 -1.92 32.22
N LYS A 597 5.85 -2.19 33.43
CA LYS A 597 4.79 -3.20 33.61
C LYS A 597 3.49 -2.76 32.92
N MET A 598 3.21 -1.47 32.89
CA MET A 598 2.06 -0.91 32.19
C MET A 598 2.23 -0.98 30.67
N TRP A 599 3.43 -0.73 30.14
CA TRP A 599 3.73 -0.93 28.73
C TRP A 599 3.61 -2.39 28.31
N ALA A 600 4.07 -3.33 29.14
CA ALA A 600 3.87 -4.74 28.89
C ALA A 600 2.37 -5.12 28.85
N TRP A 601 1.57 -4.58 29.78
CA TRP A 601 0.11 -4.77 29.78
C TRP A 601 -0.55 -4.17 28.53
N LEU A 602 -0.22 -2.93 28.18
CA LEU A 602 -0.77 -2.23 27.01
C LEU A 602 -0.48 -2.99 25.72
N ARG A 603 0.76 -3.45 25.50
CA ARG A 603 1.14 -4.26 24.33
C ARG A 603 0.37 -5.58 24.27
N ARG A 604 0.04 -6.21 25.41
CA ARG A 604 -0.82 -7.41 25.44
C ARG A 604 -2.26 -7.05 25.05
N ARG A 605 -2.80 -5.95 25.57
CA ARG A 605 -4.18 -5.52 25.30
C ARG A 605 -4.39 -5.10 23.85
N ILE A 606 -3.44 -4.35 23.27
CA ILE A 606 -3.44 -4.00 21.84
C ILE A 606 -3.45 -5.26 20.98
N ARG A 607 -2.52 -6.19 21.22
CA ARG A 607 -2.47 -7.46 20.47
C ARG A 607 -3.76 -8.26 20.59
N GLN A 608 -4.41 -8.29 21.76
CA GLN A 608 -5.70 -8.95 21.91
C GLN A 608 -6.77 -8.28 21.04
N LYS A 609 -6.84 -6.95 21.00
CA LYS A 609 -7.75 -6.21 20.12
C LYS A 609 -7.49 -6.49 18.65
N ASP A 610 -6.22 -6.58 18.27
CA ASP A 610 -5.86 -6.92 16.90
C ASP A 610 -6.23 -8.38 16.53
N ARG A 611 -6.16 -9.32 17.49
CA ARG A 611 -6.69 -10.70 17.33
C ARG A 611 -8.20 -10.70 17.14
N GLU A 612 -8.93 -9.92 17.94
CA GLU A 612 -10.38 -9.76 17.80
C GLU A 612 -10.75 -9.24 16.41
N ASP A 613 -10.02 -8.24 15.92
CA ASP A 613 -10.24 -7.69 14.57
C ASP A 613 -9.93 -8.69 13.46
N LEU A 614 -8.83 -9.46 13.59
CA LEU A 614 -8.51 -10.52 12.64
C LEU A 614 -9.59 -11.60 12.59
N ARG A 615 -10.08 -12.07 13.75
CA ARG A 615 -11.17 -13.05 13.82
C ARG A 615 -12.44 -12.54 13.15
N LYS A 616 -12.71 -11.24 13.27
CA LYS A 616 -13.83 -10.54 12.62
C LYS A 616 -13.53 -10.09 11.19
N ARG A 617 -12.41 -10.49 10.60
CA ARG A 617 -11.96 -10.13 9.24
C ARG A 617 -11.94 -8.62 8.97
N ARG A 618 -11.72 -7.80 10.00
CA ARG A 618 -11.66 -6.33 9.85
C ARG A 618 -10.36 -5.91 9.18
N PRO A 619 -10.36 -4.87 8.33
CA PRO A 619 -9.14 -4.38 7.69
C PRO A 619 -8.11 -3.86 8.72
N PRO A 620 -6.82 -3.81 8.35
CA PRO A 620 -5.78 -3.20 9.19
C PRO A 620 -6.07 -1.71 9.40
N ILE A 621 -5.90 -1.22 10.62
CA ILE A 621 -6.12 0.19 10.94
C ILE A 621 -4.88 1.05 10.63
N GLY A 622 -5.10 2.26 10.13
CA GLY A 622 -4.02 3.24 9.94
C GLY A 622 -3.48 3.82 11.25
N LYS A 623 -2.35 4.53 11.18
CA LYS A 623 -1.64 5.12 12.35
C LYS A 623 -2.53 6.01 13.22
N THR A 624 -3.37 6.86 12.61
CA THR A 624 -4.30 7.74 13.34
C THR A 624 -5.34 6.94 14.13
N ALA A 625 -5.97 5.95 13.49
CA ALA A 625 -6.93 5.06 14.14
C ALA A 625 -6.26 4.20 15.23
N PHE A 626 -5.01 3.79 15.02
CA PHE A 626 -4.21 3.08 16.03
C PHE A 626 -3.93 3.97 17.25
N GLN A 627 -3.56 5.23 17.03
CA GLN A 627 -3.36 6.20 18.12
C GLN A 627 -4.65 6.45 18.91
N ALA A 628 -5.80 6.60 18.24
CA ALA A 628 -7.11 6.71 18.90
C ALA A 628 -7.42 5.45 19.73
N ARG A 629 -7.16 4.25 19.18
CA ARG A 629 -7.30 2.99 19.91
C ARG A 629 -6.44 2.94 21.17
N VAL A 630 -5.16 3.31 21.08
CA VAL A 630 -4.24 3.33 22.23
C VAL A 630 -4.76 4.28 23.31
N ARG A 631 -5.20 5.49 22.94
CA ARG A 631 -5.81 6.44 23.88
C ARG A 631 -7.04 5.87 24.56
N ASN A 632 -7.95 5.25 23.80
CA ASN A 632 -9.17 4.65 24.35
C ASN A 632 -8.88 3.49 25.30
N ILE A 633 -7.87 2.65 24.99
CA ILE A 633 -7.43 1.58 25.89
C ILE A 633 -6.90 2.18 27.20
N LEU A 634 -6.02 3.18 27.12
CA LEU A 634 -5.41 3.80 28.30
C LEU A 634 -6.41 4.61 29.14
N ALA A 635 -7.43 5.19 28.53
CA ALA A 635 -8.51 5.90 29.24
C ALA A 635 -9.52 4.94 29.91
N SER A 636 -9.52 3.65 29.58
CA SER A 636 -10.47 2.70 30.16
C SER A 636 -10.27 2.49 31.67
N LYS A 637 -11.36 2.28 32.41
CA LYS A 637 -11.33 1.96 33.85
C LYS A 637 -10.36 0.83 34.17
N THR A 638 -10.36 -0.24 33.37
CA THR A 638 -9.43 -1.37 33.53
C THR A 638 -7.96 -0.94 33.45
N ALA A 639 -7.60 -0.03 32.54
CA ALA A 639 -6.22 0.46 32.44
C ALA A 639 -5.83 1.28 33.67
N GLN A 640 -6.75 2.11 34.17
CA GLN A 640 -6.54 2.95 35.35
C GLN A 640 -6.35 2.07 36.61
N ASP A 641 -7.19 1.05 36.80
CA ASP A 641 -7.08 0.09 37.92
C ASP A 641 -5.77 -0.70 37.88
N VAL A 642 -5.36 -1.14 36.69
CA VAL A 642 -4.08 -1.85 36.49
C VAL A 642 -2.90 -0.94 36.83
N ALA A 643 -2.92 0.30 36.37
CA ALA A 643 -1.86 1.28 36.64
C ALA A 643 -1.74 1.60 38.14
N ALA A 644 -2.87 1.82 38.83
CA ALA A 644 -2.90 2.04 40.27
C ALA A 644 -2.32 0.84 41.05
N ARG A 645 -2.68 -0.39 40.67
CA ARG A 645 -2.14 -1.61 41.27
C ARG A 645 -0.63 -1.77 41.03
N ILE A 646 -0.17 -1.46 39.82
CA ILE A 646 1.25 -1.48 39.47
C ILE A 646 2.02 -0.47 40.34
N ALA A 647 1.51 0.75 40.50
CA ALA A 647 2.11 1.76 41.38
C ALA A 647 2.21 1.26 42.83
N GLY A 648 1.13 0.68 43.36
CA GLY A 648 1.10 0.10 44.71
C GLY A 648 2.09 -1.06 44.90
N GLY A 649 2.40 -1.79 43.82
CA GLY A 649 3.38 -2.88 43.81
C GLY A 649 4.85 -2.45 43.84
N PHE A 650 5.16 -1.16 43.70
CA PHE A 650 6.54 -0.68 43.56
C PHE A 650 7.44 -1.05 44.76
N ARG A 651 6.93 -0.95 46.01
CA ARG A 651 7.68 -1.38 47.20
C ARG A 651 8.06 -2.86 47.15
N ARG A 652 7.17 -3.72 46.64
CA ARG A 652 7.43 -5.16 46.51
C ARG A 652 8.56 -5.44 45.53
N THR A 653 8.59 -4.71 44.41
CA THR A 653 9.73 -4.76 43.49
C THR A 653 11.03 -4.37 44.18
N CYS A 654 11.05 -3.32 45.00
CA CYS A 654 12.24 -2.94 45.77
C CYS A 654 12.65 -4.02 46.80
N GLN A 655 11.69 -4.65 47.49
CA GLN A 655 11.96 -5.77 48.40
C GLN A 655 12.65 -6.93 47.66
N ASP A 656 12.17 -7.28 46.46
CA ASP A 656 12.78 -8.31 45.62
C ASP A 656 14.22 -7.95 45.22
N VAL A 657 14.49 -6.69 44.88
CA VAL A 657 15.85 -6.24 44.55
C VAL A 657 16.78 -6.35 45.76
N VAL A 658 16.31 -5.99 46.96
CA VAL A 658 17.09 -6.14 48.20
C VAL A 658 17.36 -7.61 48.50
N ALA A 659 16.34 -8.47 48.46
CA ALA A 659 16.48 -9.91 48.69
C ALA A 659 17.47 -10.57 47.71
N ARG A 660 17.62 -10.00 46.51
CA ARG A 660 18.53 -10.46 45.46
C ARG A 660 19.87 -9.71 45.43
N LYS A 661 20.19 -8.94 46.48
CA LYS A 661 21.44 -8.16 46.61
C LYS A 661 21.71 -7.30 45.36
N GLY A 662 20.68 -6.58 44.89
CA GLY A 662 20.77 -5.71 43.71
C GLY A 662 20.46 -6.40 42.37
N GLY A 663 20.14 -7.69 42.37
CA GLY A 663 19.70 -8.43 41.18
C GLY A 663 18.37 -7.95 40.59
N MET A 664 17.96 -8.56 39.48
CA MET A 664 16.67 -8.29 38.81
C MET A 664 15.50 -8.76 39.68
N ALA A 665 14.48 -7.92 39.88
CA ALA A 665 13.24 -8.32 40.55
C ALA A 665 12.50 -9.41 39.74
N LYS A 666 11.65 -10.21 40.40
CA LYS A 666 10.74 -11.11 39.66
C LYS A 666 9.69 -10.25 38.95
N ALA A 667 9.49 -10.48 37.65
CA ALA A 667 8.56 -9.73 36.82
C ALA A 667 7.11 -9.96 37.27
#